data_AF-A0A7I0EM43-F1
#
_entry.id   AF-A0A7I0EM43-F1
#
_cell.length_a   1.000
_cell.length_b   1.000
_cell.length_c   1.000
_cell.angle_alpha   90.00
_cell.angle_beta   90.00
_cell.angle_gamma   90.00
#
_symmetry.space_group_name_H-M   'P 1'
#
loop_
_entity.id
_entity.type
_entity.pdbx_description
1 polymer ?
#
loop_
_entity_poly.entity_id
_entity_poly.type
_entity_poly.pdbx_seq_one_letter_code
_entity_poly.pdbx_strand_id
1 'polypeptide(L)'
;MKRRRFIGMTIVATLLGSLLGFVGTTSAQAADGRQFDPGNIISDAVFFDGGIMNSNDVQAFLNSKVSTCRSGYTCLKDYRQATPTRAGVSGACAAYGGRSSESAADIIARVGVACGISQKALIVLIEKEQGLITDDWPSDRQYRSATGYGCPDTADCDTAYYGFFNQVYAAALQFKYYAANPTRWNHIAGRVNNIRFHPNAGCGTSQVFIQNQATAGLYNYTPYQPNSAALGNLYGSGDGCSSYGNRNFWRMYSDWFGSPINASSLLRTNSNASVYLVSGSNKYPIASMGVLNALSPLGQVGYVSQSYLDSFTTKHVVGRSLRAPGGTIYFYDAGIKLPFTSCTQAADYGASCAADGYVQLTQPQIDAFHPGPVLGPVLGTVEGSRYYISAGTRREILDDRSQIEAGVPLGMNVLTENAVAHLTLAAPIVRDSVFVQARSTSDYSIVASGQRSAVSGSGKASAGLPGRSAGSLYASSLNMVPSSGADFNGVLRSPGSSSAQIVSGSGRFELTPGAGGSGSLPSTAVSQEFVDSYAPLGKIDVGSLIKSPDSGTVFLVMQQDIRPIDSWAALLALTPGGGSPVISTVSSGFVAALPQGVVALYPGALVRSANDATVYLINGVTNRIPFSSFDIPNEAGFKTFAFVSSERLAAYPLAPENMSFGITCDSKNYVAAGGSLHPLTEEIAPLYPFKFTALDNFSCQNTTIGSPATKFIRTPDGSIYLLDAGQKRVVNSMARFAELGGSVGWLSVLPSFAGALPTGPVA
;
A
#
# COMPACT_ATOMS: atom_id res chain seq x y z
N MET A 1 8.10 -36.52 39.49
CA MET A 1 8.42 -37.57 38.48
C MET A 1 9.36 -36.99 37.41
N LYS A 2 10.10 -37.82 36.66
CA LYS A 2 11.19 -37.39 35.75
C LYS A 2 10.71 -37.05 34.33
N ARG A 3 11.26 -35.97 33.74
CA ARG A 3 11.61 -35.67 32.32
C ARG A 3 12.08 -34.20 32.31
N ARG A 4 13.34 -33.76 32.05
CA ARG A 4 14.37 -34.10 31.01
C ARG A 4 13.72 -34.19 29.62
N ARG A 5 14.15 -33.51 28.54
CA ARG A 5 15.31 -32.63 28.17
C ARG A 5 14.82 -31.69 27.04
N PHE A 6 15.52 -30.73 26.43
CA PHE A 6 16.94 -30.30 26.37
C PHE A 6 16.99 -28.78 26.01
N ILE A 7 18.19 -28.18 25.86
CA ILE A 7 18.42 -26.94 25.08
C ILE A 7 19.09 -27.35 23.76
N GLY A 8 18.71 -26.74 22.63
CA GLY A 8 19.28 -27.01 21.31
C GLY A 8 19.48 -25.71 20.52
N MET A 9 20.74 -25.38 20.26
CA MET A 9 21.19 -24.17 19.58
C MET A 9 21.43 -24.50 18.09
N THR A 10 20.70 -23.88 17.17
CA THR A 10 20.80 -24.19 15.74
C THR A 10 21.62 -23.15 14.99
N ILE A 11 22.71 -23.59 14.38
CA ILE A 11 23.61 -22.79 13.53
C ILE A 11 22.94 -22.55 12.18
N VAL A 12 22.88 -21.30 11.73
CA VAL A 12 22.46 -20.95 10.36
C VAL A 12 23.69 -21.02 9.45
N ALA A 13 23.78 -22.06 8.63
CA ALA A 13 24.80 -22.19 7.61
C ALA A 13 24.30 -21.61 6.28
N THR A 14 25.06 -20.67 5.71
CA THR A 14 24.82 -20.09 4.39
C THR A 14 25.15 -21.09 3.29
N LEU A 15 24.19 -21.36 2.40
CA LEU A 15 24.36 -22.21 1.23
C LEU A 15 23.93 -21.45 -0.04
N LEU A 16 24.86 -20.65 -0.57
CA LEU A 16 24.83 -20.27 -1.99
C LEU A 16 25.28 -21.49 -2.80
N GLY A 17 24.36 -22.11 -3.55
CA GLY A 17 24.66 -23.30 -4.33
C GLY A 17 23.66 -23.54 -5.46
N SER A 18 24.05 -23.14 -6.67
CA SER A 18 23.62 -23.74 -7.94
C SER A 18 22.12 -24.06 -8.14
N LEU A 19 21.31 -23.06 -8.47
CA LEU A 19 20.15 -23.29 -9.36
C LEU A 19 20.63 -23.30 -10.82
N LEU A 20 21.17 -24.43 -11.26
CA LEU A 20 21.10 -24.80 -12.68
C LEU A 20 19.67 -25.25 -12.95
N GLY A 21 18.80 -24.28 -13.25
CA GLY A 21 17.41 -24.53 -13.59
C GLY A 21 17.32 -25.40 -14.83
N PHE A 22 16.77 -26.61 -14.68
CA PHE A 22 16.52 -27.54 -15.77
C PHE A 22 15.76 -26.83 -16.90
N VAL A 23 16.27 -26.94 -18.13
CA VAL A 23 15.47 -26.65 -19.33
C VAL A 23 14.41 -27.73 -19.42
N GLY A 24 13.23 -27.45 -18.85
CA GLY A 24 12.09 -28.35 -18.93
C GLY A 24 11.67 -28.50 -20.38
N THR A 25 11.97 -29.64 -20.99
CA THR A 25 11.36 -30.05 -22.26
C THR A 25 9.86 -30.14 -22.02
N THR A 26 9.09 -29.21 -22.61
CA THR A 26 7.63 -29.27 -22.59
C THR A 26 7.18 -30.57 -23.23
N SER A 27 6.65 -31.49 -22.43
CA SER A 27 6.04 -32.73 -22.91
C SER A 27 4.91 -32.37 -23.87
N ALA A 28 4.97 -32.87 -25.11
CA ALA A 28 3.86 -32.69 -26.05
C ALA A 28 2.60 -33.33 -25.47
N GLN A 29 1.50 -32.56 -25.45
CA GLN A 29 0.17 -33.09 -25.13
C GLN A 29 -0.45 -33.67 -26.39
N ALA A 30 -1.23 -34.74 -26.24
CA ALA A 30 -2.02 -35.30 -27.34
C ALA A 30 -2.99 -34.24 -27.90
N ALA A 31 -3.13 -34.20 -29.22
CA ALA A 31 -3.96 -33.24 -29.90
C ALA A 31 -5.46 -33.37 -29.52
N ASP A 32 -6.14 -32.25 -29.26
CA ASP A 32 -7.59 -32.19 -28.99
C ASP A 32 -8.33 -31.69 -30.23
N GLY A 33 -9.22 -32.52 -30.81
CA GLY A 33 -9.91 -32.21 -32.07
C GLY A 33 -10.74 -30.92 -32.04
N ARG A 34 -11.09 -30.43 -30.85
CA ARG A 34 -11.78 -29.13 -30.64
C ARG A 34 -10.88 -27.91 -30.94
N GLN A 35 -9.57 -28.10 -31.03
CA GLN A 35 -8.57 -27.07 -31.34
C GLN A 35 -8.24 -26.99 -32.85
N PHE A 36 -8.86 -27.81 -33.70
CA PHE A 36 -8.70 -27.72 -35.15
C PHE A 36 -9.53 -26.56 -35.70
N ASP A 37 -8.86 -25.45 -36.07
CA ASP A 37 -9.47 -24.36 -36.83
C ASP A 37 -9.24 -24.62 -38.35
N PRO A 38 -10.28 -24.89 -39.15
CA PRO A 38 -10.12 -25.07 -40.59
C PRO A 38 -9.62 -23.83 -41.31
N GLY A 39 -9.81 -22.63 -40.74
CA GLY A 39 -9.29 -21.37 -41.27
C GLY A 39 -7.83 -21.08 -40.88
N ASN A 40 -7.26 -21.84 -39.94
CA ASN A 40 -5.92 -21.61 -39.38
C ASN A 40 -5.27 -22.93 -38.95
N ILE A 41 -4.98 -23.82 -39.91
CA ILE A 41 -4.37 -25.13 -39.65
C ILE A 41 -2.97 -24.98 -39.01
N ILE A 42 -2.22 -23.97 -39.44
CA ILE A 42 -0.90 -23.62 -38.92
C ILE A 42 -0.66 -22.14 -39.20
N SER A 43 -0.03 -21.40 -38.29
CA SER A 43 0.21 -19.97 -38.51
C SER A 43 1.44 -19.75 -39.39
N ASP A 44 1.45 -18.64 -40.15
CA ASP A 44 2.58 -18.26 -41.01
C ASP A 44 3.90 -18.18 -40.21
N ALA A 45 3.82 -17.76 -38.94
CA ALA A 45 4.94 -17.70 -38.02
C ALA A 45 5.56 -19.07 -37.70
N VAL A 46 4.77 -20.14 -37.74
CA VAL A 46 5.21 -21.50 -37.42
C VAL A 46 5.62 -22.26 -38.68
N PHE A 47 4.94 -22.00 -39.81
CA PHE A 47 5.20 -22.69 -41.07
C PHE A 47 6.38 -22.12 -41.86
N PHE A 48 6.58 -20.80 -41.86
CA PHE A 48 7.66 -20.13 -42.62
C PHE A 48 8.93 -19.85 -41.79
N ASP A 49 9.03 -20.35 -40.56
CA ASP A 49 10.25 -20.26 -39.75
C ASP A 49 11.29 -21.31 -40.16
N GLY A 50 11.97 -21.06 -41.28
CA GLY A 50 13.04 -21.91 -41.80
C GLY A 50 14.32 -21.98 -40.96
N GLY A 51 14.36 -21.36 -39.78
CA GLY A 51 15.48 -21.42 -38.84
C GLY A 51 15.17 -22.18 -37.55
N ILE A 52 14.02 -22.86 -37.44
CA ILE A 52 13.53 -23.40 -36.16
C ILE A 52 14.27 -24.66 -35.67
N MET A 53 14.93 -25.40 -36.57
CA MET A 53 15.77 -26.57 -36.23
C MET A 53 17.01 -26.62 -37.14
N ASN A 54 18.18 -26.84 -36.54
CA ASN A 54 19.43 -27.11 -37.28
C ASN A 54 19.58 -28.61 -37.61
N SER A 55 20.61 -29.01 -38.38
CA SER A 55 20.84 -30.43 -38.76
C SER A 55 20.90 -31.38 -37.56
N ASN A 56 21.50 -30.97 -36.45
CA ASN A 56 21.61 -31.81 -35.25
C ASN A 56 20.25 -31.96 -34.56
N ASP A 57 19.45 -30.90 -34.49
CA ASP A 57 18.11 -30.95 -33.91
C ASP A 57 17.20 -31.88 -34.73
N VAL A 58 17.29 -31.81 -36.06
CA VAL A 58 16.55 -32.71 -36.97
C VAL A 58 17.05 -34.14 -36.81
N GLN A 59 18.36 -34.39 -36.77
CA GLN A 59 18.91 -35.73 -36.58
C GLN A 59 18.50 -36.34 -35.24
N ALA A 60 18.53 -35.55 -34.15
CA ALA A 60 18.07 -35.98 -32.84
C ALA A 60 16.57 -36.33 -32.84
N PHE A 61 15.75 -35.53 -33.54
CA PHE A 61 14.33 -35.84 -33.73
C PHE A 61 14.12 -37.14 -34.51
N LEU A 62 14.78 -37.35 -35.65
CA LEU A 62 14.68 -38.60 -36.43
C LEU A 62 15.11 -39.81 -35.59
N ASN A 63 16.20 -39.70 -34.83
CA ASN A 63 16.67 -40.74 -33.91
C ASN A 63 15.66 -41.06 -32.79
N SER A 64 14.83 -40.09 -32.38
CA SER A 64 13.77 -40.28 -31.37
C SER A 64 12.53 -41.00 -31.89
N LYS A 65 12.33 -41.06 -33.21
CA LYS A 65 11.15 -41.67 -33.84
C LYS A 65 11.36 -43.13 -34.21
N VAL A 66 12.58 -43.49 -34.61
CA VAL A 66 12.98 -44.88 -34.88
C VAL A 66 14.26 -45.19 -34.11
N SER A 67 14.19 -46.01 -33.07
CA SER A 67 15.37 -46.38 -32.27
C SER A 67 16.26 -47.40 -32.99
N THR A 68 15.67 -48.36 -33.68
CA THR A 68 16.35 -49.44 -34.41
C THR A 68 15.67 -49.63 -35.75
N CYS A 69 16.45 -49.71 -36.84
CA CYS A 69 15.93 -50.03 -38.16
C CYS A 69 15.83 -51.55 -38.34
N ARG A 70 14.83 -52.02 -39.07
CA ARG A 70 14.67 -53.44 -39.41
C ARG A 70 15.85 -53.90 -40.26
N SER A 71 16.38 -55.09 -39.94
CA SER A 71 17.48 -55.69 -40.70
C SER A 71 17.15 -55.77 -42.20
N GLY A 72 18.07 -55.27 -43.04
CA GLY A 72 17.91 -55.20 -44.50
C GLY A 72 17.36 -53.87 -45.02
N TYR A 73 16.90 -52.97 -44.15
CA TYR A 73 16.38 -51.65 -44.53
C TYR A 73 17.31 -50.52 -44.05
N THR A 74 17.25 -49.38 -44.74
CA THR A 74 17.89 -48.13 -44.28
C THR A 74 16.78 -47.17 -43.88
N CYS A 75 16.72 -46.80 -42.60
CA CYS A 75 15.68 -45.91 -42.09
C CYS A 75 16.06 -44.44 -42.32
N LEU A 76 15.08 -43.53 -42.33
CA LEU A 76 15.32 -42.12 -42.68
C LEU A 76 16.41 -41.46 -41.84
N LYS A 77 16.52 -41.81 -40.56
CA LYS A 77 17.57 -41.32 -39.65
C LYS A 77 19.00 -41.68 -40.09
N ASP A 78 19.17 -42.80 -40.80
CA ASP A 78 20.47 -43.31 -41.27
C ASP A 78 20.69 -43.03 -42.78
N TYR A 79 19.64 -42.59 -43.48
CA TYR A 79 19.64 -42.38 -44.93
C TYR A 79 20.58 -41.26 -45.38
N ARG A 80 21.33 -41.53 -46.46
CA ARG A 80 22.23 -40.59 -47.12
C ARG A 80 22.10 -40.68 -48.64
N GLN A 81 22.28 -39.54 -49.31
CA GLN A 81 22.36 -39.45 -50.77
C GLN A 81 23.30 -38.32 -51.21
N ALA A 82 23.71 -38.33 -52.48
CA ALA A 82 24.31 -37.15 -53.10
C ALA A 82 23.22 -36.11 -53.42
N THR A 83 23.48 -34.83 -53.17
CA THR A 83 22.55 -33.72 -53.44
C THR A 83 23.10 -32.82 -54.56
N PRO A 84 22.26 -32.40 -55.52
CA PRO A 84 22.68 -31.49 -56.59
C PRO A 84 22.77 -30.04 -56.07
N THR A 85 23.65 -29.24 -56.69
CA THR A 85 23.60 -27.79 -56.53
C THR A 85 22.37 -27.22 -57.24
N ARG A 86 21.61 -26.36 -56.57
CA ARG A 86 20.49 -25.59 -57.14
C ARG A 86 20.78 -24.09 -57.04
N ALA A 87 20.59 -23.38 -58.14
CA ALA A 87 20.60 -21.92 -58.14
C ALA A 87 19.44 -21.36 -57.30
N GLY A 88 19.61 -20.16 -56.75
CA GLY A 88 18.55 -19.49 -56.00
C GLY A 88 17.38 -19.08 -56.91
N VAL A 89 16.16 -19.24 -56.41
CA VAL A 89 14.92 -18.77 -57.03
C VAL A 89 14.50 -17.48 -56.32
N SER A 90 14.56 -16.35 -57.04
CA SER A 90 14.26 -15.02 -56.48
C SER A 90 12.89 -14.99 -55.79
N GLY A 91 12.84 -14.45 -54.57
CA GLY A 91 11.64 -14.36 -53.75
C GLY A 91 11.14 -15.69 -53.15
N ALA A 92 11.76 -16.84 -53.46
CA ALA A 92 11.31 -18.16 -53.01
C ALA A 92 12.37 -18.92 -52.20
N CYS A 93 13.47 -19.35 -52.83
CA CYS A 93 14.54 -20.11 -52.16
C CYS A 93 15.93 -19.57 -52.50
N ALA A 94 16.80 -19.45 -51.50
CA ALA A 94 18.22 -19.18 -51.69
C ALA A 94 18.93 -20.34 -52.41
N ALA A 95 20.15 -20.08 -52.90
CA ALA A 95 20.96 -21.10 -53.57
C ALA A 95 21.33 -22.24 -52.61
N TYR A 96 21.29 -23.47 -53.11
CA TYR A 96 21.60 -24.68 -52.36
C TYR A 96 22.87 -25.33 -52.92
N GLY A 97 23.97 -25.34 -52.17
CA GLY A 97 25.19 -26.07 -52.56
C GLY A 97 25.05 -27.58 -52.36
N GLY A 98 25.21 -28.36 -53.42
CA GLY A 98 25.15 -29.82 -53.35
C GLY A 98 26.33 -30.44 -52.56
N ARG A 99 26.17 -31.68 -52.11
CA ARG A 99 27.20 -32.49 -51.44
C ARG A 99 27.21 -33.92 -51.98
N SER A 100 28.37 -34.56 -51.98
CA SER A 100 28.55 -35.95 -52.45
C SER A 100 27.90 -37.01 -51.53
N SER A 101 27.73 -36.70 -50.25
CA SER A 101 26.95 -37.49 -49.31
C SER A 101 26.36 -36.58 -48.24
N GLU A 102 25.04 -36.58 -48.13
CA GLU A 102 24.29 -35.72 -47.20
C GLU A 102 23.21 -36.53 -46.49
N SER A 103 23.06 -36.31 -45.18
CA SER A 103 22.05 -37.00 -44.38
C SER A 103 20.64 -36.47 -44.66
N ALA A 104 19.61 -37.29 -44.46
CA ALA A 104 18.23 -36.81 -44.52
C ALA A 104 17.99 -35.60 -43.61
N ALA A 105 18.62 -35.58 -42.43
CA ALA A 105 18.56 -34.47 -41.48
C ALA A 105 19.16 -33.17 -42.05
N ASP A 106 20.35 -33.24 -42.67
CA ASP A 106 20.98 -32.11 -43.35
C ASP A 106 20.13 -31.60 -44.53
N ILE A 107 19.52 -32.51 -45.30
CA ILE A 107 18.63 -32.14 -46.40
C ILE A 107 17.42 -31.36 -45.88
N ILE A 108 16.68 -31.91 -44.90
CA ILE A 108 15.54 -31.22 -44.28
C ILE A 108 15.95 -29.86 -43.71
N ALA A 109 17.02 -29.83 -42.90
CA ALA A 109 17.51 -28.61 -42.26
C ALA A 109 17.88 -27.54 -43.28
N ARG A 110 18.72 -27.87 -44.26
CA ARG A 110 19.22 -26.92 -45.25
C ARG A 110 18.19 -26.51 -46.29
N VAL A 111 17.25 -27.37 -46.68
CA VAL A 111 16.14 -26.98 -47.57
C VAL A 111 15.20 -26.02 -46.83
N GLY A 112 14.90 -26.29 -45.56
CA GLY A 112 14.10 -25.39 -44.73
C GLY A 112 14.73 -23.99 -44.59
N VAL A 113 16.04 -23.92 -44.34
CA VAL A 113 16.80 -22.66 -44.33
C VAL A 113 16.79 -21.99 -45.70
N ALA A 114 17.06 -22.72 -46.78
CA ALA A 114 17.15 -22.15 -48.12
C ALA A 114 15.80 -21.55 -48.58
N CYS A 115 14.68 -22.23 -48.34
CA CYS A 115 13.36 -21.76 -48.77
C CYS A 115 12.63 -20.90 -47.73
N GLY A 116 13.09 -20.84 -46.47
CA GLY A 116 12.32 -20.25 -45.38
C GLY A 116 11.03 -21.03 -45.13
N ILE A 117 11.16 -22.36 -44.94
CA ILE A 117 10.08 -23.28 -44.57
C ILE A 117 10.53 -24.05 -43.32
N SER A 118 9.66 -24.12 -42.32
CA SER A 118 9.92 -24.78 -41.04
C SER A 118 10.30 -26.25 -41.22
N GLN A 119 11.45 -26.63 -40.68
CA GLN A 119 11.91 -28.03 -40.65
C GLN A 119 10.86 -28.94 -40.00
N LYS A 120 10.17 -28.45 -38.96
CA LYS A 120 9.06 -29.15 -38.30
C LYS A 120 7.90 -29.41 -39.27
N ALA A 121 7.56 -28.43 -40.09
CA ALA A 121 6.53 -28.58 -41.12
C ALA A 121 6.95 -29.54 -42.24
N LEU A 122 8.22 -29.51 -42.68
CA LEU A 122 8.77 -30.47 -43.65
C LEU A 122 8.75 -31.90 -43.11
N ILE A 123 9.14 -32.11 -41.85
CA ILE A 123 9.10 -33.40 -41.16
C ILE A 123 7.66 -33.94 -41.11
N VAL A 124 6.69 -33.12 -40.71
CA VAL A 124 5.27 -33.50 -40.66
C VAL A 124 4.70 -33.79 -42.05
N LEU A 125 5.15 -33.06 -43.08
CA LEU A 125 4.75 -33.32 -44.47
C LEU A 125 5.28 -34.68 -44.95
N ILE A 126 6.57 -34.98 -44.72
CA ILE A 126 7.16 -36.28 -45.09
C ILE A 126 6.41 -37.45 -44.42
N GLU A 127 6.04 -37.29 -43.14
CA GLU A 127 5.24 -38.30 -42.44
C GLU A 127 3.83 -38.44 -43.01
N LYS A 128 3.12 -37.32 -43.20
CA LYS A 128 1.75 -37.30 -43.74
C LYS A 128 1.66 -38.00 -45.08
N GLU A 129 2.64 -37.80 -45.95
CA GLU A 129 2.58 -38.22 -47.35
C GLU A 129 3.10 -39.65 -47.54
N GLN A 130 4.09 -40.12 -46.76
CA GLN A 130 4.73 -41.42 -46.97
C GLN A 130 5.01 -42.25 -45.68
N GLY A 131 4.65 -41.77 -44.48
CA GLY A 131 4.94 -42.43 -43.20
C GLY A 131 6.43 -42.57 -42.86
N LEU A 132 7.29 -41.87 -43.60
CA LEU A 132 8.72 -42.16 -43.68
C LEU A 132 9.53 -41.69 -42.44
N ILE A 133 8.95 -40.91 -41.54
CA ILE A 133 9.64 -40.46 -40.31
C ILE A 133 9.63 -41.59 -39.26
N THR A 134 8.55 -42.37 -39.18
CA THR A 134 8.36 -43.42 -38.14
C THR A 134 8.55 -44.85 -38.64
N ASP A 135 8.74 -45.05 -39.95
CA ASP A 135 8.90 -46.38 -40.56
C ASP A 135 10.24 -47.06 -40.19
N ASP A 136 10.18 -48.28 -39.64
CA ASP A 136 11.34 -49.13 -39.35
C ASP A 136 11.82 -49.97 -40.55
N TRP A 137 11.06 -50.00 -41.66
CA TRP A 137 11.31 -50.83 -42.84
C TRP A 137 10.93 -50.13 -44.17
N PRO A 138 11.37 -48.88 -44.40
CA PRO A 138 10.90 -48.07 -45.52
C PRO A 138 11.36 -48.60 -46.89
N SER A 139 10.46 -48.50 -47.86
CA SER A 139 10.66 -48.89 -49.25
C SER A 139 11.30 -47.79 -50.10
N ASP A 140 11.94 -48.18 -51.21
CA ASP A 140 12.50 -47.27 -52.22
C ASP A 140 11.46 -46.25 -52.73
N ARG A 141 10.18 -46.62 -52.78
CA ARG A 141 9.08 -45.73 -53.21
C ARG A 141 8.95 -44.53 -52.26
N GLN A 142 9.07 -44.73 -50.96
CA GLN A 142 8.95 -43.65 -49.97
C GLN A 142 10.12 -42.66 -50.11
N TYR A 143 11.35 -43.13 -50.37
CA TYR A 143 12.46 -42.24 -50.69
C TYR A 143 12.30 -41.52 -52.04
N ARG A 144 11.73 -42.20 -53.04
CA ARG A 144 11.50 -41.64 -54.38
C ARG A 144 10.45 -40.53 -54.39
N SER A 145 9.40 -40.67 -53.58
CA SER A 145 8.19 -39.83 -53.59
C SER A 145 7.84 -39.27 -52.19
N ALA A 146 8.86 -38.92 -51.40
CA ALA A 146 8.81 -38.60 -49.97
C ALA A 146 7.78 -37.55 -49.51
N THR A 147 7.30 -36.67 -50.39
CA THR A 147 6.29 -35.64 -50.07
C THR A 147 5.07 -35.72 -51.00
N GLY A 148 4.96 -36.77 -51.81
CA GLY A 148 3.91 -36.88 -52.84
C GLY A 148 4.00 -35.82 -53.95
N TYR A 149 5.06 -35.01 -54.01
CA TYR A 149 5.14 -33.92 -54.96
C TYR A 149 5.29 -34.44 -56.40
N GLY A 150 4.40 -34.01 -57.29
CA GLY A 150 4.33 -34.49 -58.66
C GLY A 150 3.65 -35.87 -58.82
N CYS A 151 2.95 -36.37 -57.80
CA CYS A 151 2.19 -37.63 -57.84
C CYS A 151 0.67 -37.38 -57.93
N PRO A 152 0.06 -37.35 -59.13
CA PRO A 152 -1.39 -37.26 -59.27
C PRO A 152 -2.08 -38.60 -58.93
N ASP A 153 -3.30 -38.57 -58.40
CA ASP A 153 -4.07 -39.77 -58.02
C ASP A 153 -4.41 -40.70 -59.20
N THR A 154 -4.31 -40.22 -60.44
CA THR A 154 -4.78 -40.91 -61.66
C THR A 154 -3.67 -41.22 -62.67
N ALA A 155 -2.40 -40.95 -62.37
CA ALA A 155 -1.27 -41.25 -63.24
C ALA A 155 0.02 -41.50 -62.44
N ASP A 156 1.08 -41.97 -63.10
CA ASP A 156 2.39 -42.13 -62.46
C ASP A 156 2.96 -40.78 -62.00
N CYS A 157 3.75 -40.83 -60.93
CA CYS A 157 4.48 -39.67 -60.43
C CYS A 157 5.49 -39.16 -61.46
N ASP A 158 5.58 -37.84 -61.64
CA ASP A 158 6.56 -37.21 -62.54
C ASP A 158 8.00 -37.50 -62.10
N THR A 159 8.75 -38.14 -63.00
CA THR A 159 10.12 -38.61 -62.79
C THR A 159 11.10 -37.46 -62.54
N ALA A 160 10.78 -36.23 -62.97
CA ALA A 160 11.60 -35.04 -62.74
C ALA A 160 11.78 -34.70 -61.24
N TYR A 161 10.86 -35.14 -60.38
CA TYR A 161 10.88 -34.89 -58.94
C TYR A 161 11.34 -36.08 -58.10
N TYR A 162 11.82 -37.16 -58.72
CA TYR A 162 12.23 -38.37 -58.01
C TYR A 162 13.45 -38.16 -57.10
N GLY A 163 13.40 -38.81 -55.93
CA GLY A 163 14.47 -38.83 -54.94
C GLY A 163 14.25 -37.83 -53.80
N PHE A 164 14.70 -38.20 -52.61
CA PHE A 164 14.31 -37.54 -51.35
C PHE A 164 14.62 -36.03 -51.34
N PHE A 165 15.75 -35.61 -51.93
CA PHE A 165 16.11 -34.18 -52.00
C PHE A 165 15.15 -33.42 -52.92
N ASN A 166 14.85 -33.96 -54.10
CA ASN A 166 13.99 -33.29 -55.07
C ASN A 166 12.56 -33.15 -54.53
N GLN A 167 12.04 -34.17 -53.83
CA GLN A 167 10.74 -34.12 -53.16
C GLN A 167 10.67 -33.03 -52.07
N VAL A 168 11.63 -33.01 -51.14
CA VAL A 168 11.65 -32.04 -50.03
C VAL A 168 11.89 -30.61 -50.56
N TYR A 169 12.78 -30.42 -51.53
CA TYR A 169 13.05 -29.12 -52.15
C TYR A 169 11.87 -28.62 -52.99
N ALA A 170 11.25 -29.46 -53.82
CA ALA A 170 10.14 -29.05 -54.68
C ALA A 170 8.88 -28.72 -53.87
N ALA A 171 8.57 -29.50 -52.82
CA ALA A 171 7.49 -29.18 -51.89
C ALA A 171 7.74 -27.83 -51.19
N ALA A 172 8.94 -27.62 -50.63
CA ALA A 172 9.30 -26.35 -49.98
C ALA A 172 9.18 -25.15 -50.93
N LEU A 173 9.70 -25.28 -52.16
CA LEU A 173 9.58 -24.26 -53.22
C LEU A 173 8.12 -23.99 -53.60
N GLN A 174 7.29 -25.03 -53.69
CA GLN A 174 5.87 -24.89 -54.04
C GLN A 174 5.10 -24.09 -52.99
N PHE A 175 5.34 -24.29 -51.69
CA PHE A 175 4.72 -23.46 -50.65
C PHE A 175 5.12 -21.98 -50.75
N LYS A 176 6.33 -21.67 -51.22
CA LYS A 176 6.73 -20.28 -51.51
C LYS A 176 6.01 -19.72 -52.73
N TYR A 177 5.77 -20.51 -53.77
CA TYR A 177 4.95 -20.09 -54.91
C TYR A 177 3.46 -19.91 -54.55
N TYR A 178 2.90 -20.70 -53.63
CA TYR A 178 1.57 -20.45 -53.08
C TYR A 178 1.51 -19.10 -52.38
N ALA A 179 2.42 -18.84 -51.42
CA ALA A 179 2.45 -17.59 -50.66
C ALA A 179 2.76 -16.35 -51.51
N ALA A 180 3.61 -16.48 -52.54
CA ALA A 180 3.99 -15.36 -53.42
C ALA A 180 2.96 -15.04 -54.50
N ASN A 181 2.11 -16.00 -54.90
CA ASN A 181 1.13 -15.83 -55.98
C ASN A 181 -0.28 -16.30 -55.57
N PRO A 182 -0.84 -15.86 -54.43
CA PRO A 182 -2.02 -16.49 -53.82
C PRO A 182 -3.26 -16.50 -54.74
N THR A 183 -3.40 -15.51 -55.62
CA THR A 183 -4.53 -15.40 -56.55
C THR A 183 -4.45 -16.33 -57.78
N ARG A 184 -3.35 -17.08 -57.97
CA ARG A 184 -3.22 -18.07 -59.05
C ARG A 184 -3.69 -19.47 -58.63
N TRP A 185 -4.15 -19.64 -57.39
CA TRP A 185 -4.48 -20.94 -56.80
C TRP A 185 -5.92 -20.97 -56.29
N ASN A 186 -6.45 -22.17 -56.06
CA ASN A 186 -7.88 -22.38 -55.73
C ASN A 186 -8.25 -21.88 -54.32
N HIS A 187 -7.32 -21.95 -53.37
CA HIS A 187 -7.52 -21.52 -51.98
C HIS A 187 -6.70 -20.26 -51.68
N ILE A 188 -7.38 -19.21 -51.23
CA ILE A 188 -6.81 -17.86 -51.09
C ILE A 188 -6.99 -17.36 -49.65
N ALA A 189 -5.88 -16.93 -49.02
CA ALA A 189 -5.90 -16.32 -47.69
C ALA A 189 -6.63 -14.96 -47.65
N GLY A 190 -7.19 -14.60 -46.50
CA GLY A 190 -7.99 -13.39 -46.30
C GLY A 190 -9.37 -13.42 -46.95
N ARG A 191 -9.89 -14.61 -47.31
CA ARG A 191 -11.17 -14.81 -48.00
C ARG A 191 -11.93 -16.02 -47.46
N VAL A 192 -13.25 -16.02 -47.66
CA VAL A 192 -14.08 -17.22 -47.50
C VAL A 192 -13.90 -18.09 -48.74
N ASN A 193 -13.51 -19.35 -48.53
CA ASN A 193 -13.31 -20.39 -49.55
C ASN A 193 -14.32 -21.51 -49.32
N ASN A 194 -14.84 -22.13 -50.38
CA ASN A 194 -15.71 -23.31 -50.28
C ASN A 194 -14.85 -24.57 -50.40
N ILE A 195 -14.58 -25.24 -49.27
CA ILE A 195 -13.67 -26.39 -49.21
C ILE A 195 -14.47 -27.68 -49.09
N ARG A 196 -14.19 -28.66 -49.98
CA ARG A 196 -14.85 -29.97 -49.98
C ARG A 196 -14.35 -30.85 -48.82
N PHE A 197 -15.24 -31.70 -48.31
CA PHE A 197 -14.86 -32.70 -47.30
C PHE A 197 -14.17 -33.94 -47.90
N HIS A 198 -14.39 -34.21 -49.20
CA HIS A 198 -13.92 -35.42 -49.88
C HIS A 198 -13.86 -35.18 -51.41
N PRO A 199 -13.07 -35.96 -52.19
CA PRO A 199 -13.15 -35.96 -53.67
C PRO A 199 -14.57 -36.20 -54.20
N ASN A 200 -15.33 -37.08 -53.53
CA ASN A 200 -16.75 -37.29 -53.83
C ASN A 200 -17.57 -36.04 -53.50
N ALA A 201 -18.09 -35.36 -54.52
CA ALA A 201 -18.91 -34.16 -54.35
C ALA A 201 -20.18 -34.37 -53.50
N GLY A 202 -20.71 -35.60 -53.43
CA GLY A 202 -21.85 -35.95 -52.58
C GLY A 202 -21.58 -35.82 -51.08
N CYS A 203 -20.31 -35.75 -50.66
CA CYS A 203 -19.92 -35.51 -49.27
C CYS A 203 -20.00 -34.03 -48.84
N GLY A 204 -20.28 -33.12 -49.77
CA GLY A 204 -20.48 -31.70 -49.47
C GLY A 204 -19.20 -30.88 -49.25
N THR A 205 -19.41 -29.66 -48.75
CA THR A 205 -18.42 -28.57 -48.66
C THR A 205 -18.77 -27.65 -47.50
N SER A 206 -17.78 -26.98 -46.92
CA SER A 206 -17.96 -25.93 -45.91
C SER A 206 -17.35 -24.60 -46.33
N GLN A 207 -17.92 -23.50 -45.83
CA GLN A 207 -17.38 -22.15 -45.98
C GLN A 207 -16.31 -21.91 -44.92
N VAL A 208 -15.11 -21.52 -45.35
CA VAL A 208 -13.93 -21.39 -44.49
C VAL A 208 -13.26 -20.06 -44.76
N PHE A 209 -13.21 -19.17 -43.76
CA PHE A 209 -12.36 -17.99 -43.84
C PHE A 209 -10.91 -18.39 -43.59
N ILE A 210 -10.10 -18.50 -44.65
CA ILE A 210 -8.69 -18.86 -44.53
C ILE A 210 -7.91 -17.63 -44.05
N GLN A 211 -7.32 -17.71 -42.86
CA GLN A 211 -6.75 -16.56 -42.15
C GLN A 211 -5.33 -16.20 -42.63
N ASN A 212 -4.55 -17.16 -43.13
CA ASN A 212 -3.12 -16.98 -43.41
C ASN A 212 -2.62 -17.80 -44.63
N GLN A 213 -1.39 -17.51 -45.09
CA GLN A 213 -0.84 -18.09 -46.31
C GLN A 213 -0.43 -19.56 -46.17
N ALA A 214 0.04 -19.98 -45.00
CA ALA A 214 0.42 -21.35 -44.72
C ALA A 214 -0.79 -22.30 -44.80
N THR A 215 -1.91 -21.90 -44.21
CA THR A 215 -3.17 -22.63 -44.27
C THR A 215 -3.72 -22.67 -45.70
N ALA A 216 -3.66 -21.57 -46.45
CA ALA A 216 -4.02 -21.56 -47.88
C ALA A 216 -3.12 -22.52 -48.68
N GLY A 217 -1.81 -22.51 -48.42
CA GLY A 217 -0.84 -23.42 -49.02
C GLY A 217 -1.15 -24.89 -48.75
N LEU A 218 -1.52 -25.25 -47.52
CA LEU A 218 -1.89 -26.63 -47.17
C LEU A 218 -3.13 -27.12 -47.93
N TYR A 219 -4.18 -26.28 -48.08
CA TYR A 219 -5.32 -26.64 -48.93
C TYR A 219 -4.98 -26.67 -50.43
N ASN A 220 -4.04 -25.85 -50.91
CA ASN A 220 -3.57 -25.95 -52.29
C ASN A 220 -2.70 -27.20 -52.54
N TYR A 221 -2.02 -27.72 -51.51
CA TYR A 221 -1.29 -29.00 -51.56
C TYR A 221 -2.21 -30.21 -51.37
N THR A 222 -3.29 -30.08 -50.59
CA THR A 222 -4.23 -31.16 -50.27
C THR A 222 -5.65 -30.59 -50.11
N PRO A 223 -6.49 -30.61 -51.17
CA PRO A 223 -7.67 -29.74 -51.30
C PRO A 223 -8.94 -30.22 -50.57
N TYR A 224 -8.78 -30.82 -49.39
CA TYR A 224 -9.90 -31.34 -48.59
C TYR A 224 -9.77 -30.99 -47.11
N GLN A 225 -10.89 -30.62 -46.50
CA GLN A 225 -11.01 -30.43 -45.06
C GLN A 225 -11.53 -31.71 -44.39
N PRO A 226 -11.10 -32.06 -43.17
CA PRO A 226 -11.78 -33.09 -42.39
C PRO A 226 -13.23 -32.71 -42.07
N ASN A 227 -14.12 -33.68 -42.10
CA ASN A 227 -15.48 -33.56 -41.58
C ASN A 227 -15.52 -33.86 -40.06
N SER A 228 -16.71 -33.80 -39.46
CA SER A 228 -16.90 -34.08 -38.03
C SER A 228 -16.49 -35.50 -37.63
N ALA A 229 -16.75 -36.51 -38.46
CA ALA A 229 -16.33 -37.89 -38.21
C ALA A 229 -14.80 -38.03 -38.19
N ALA A 230 -14.09 -37.39 -39.13
CA ALA A 230 -12.63 -37.33 -39.14
C ALA A 230 -12.07 -36.64 -37.88
N LEU A 231 -12.65 -35.52 -37.43
CA LEU A 231 -12.19 -34.81 -36.22
C LEU A 231 -12.54 -35.56 -34.92
N GLY A 232 -13.65 -36.28 -34.88
CA GLY A 232 -14.06 -37.09 -33.74
C GLY A 232 -13.17 -38.30 -33.45
N ASN A 233 -12.34 -38.74 -34.41
CA ASN A 233 -11.41 -39.85 -34.26
C ASN A 233 -10.00 -39.52 -34.77
N LEU A 234 -9.30 -38.60 -34.09
CA LEU A 234 -7.99 -38.07 -34.54
C LEU A 234 -6.90 -39.12 -34.80
N TYR A 235 -6.95 -40.28 -34.15
CA TYR A 235 -5.94 -41.34 -34.29
C TYR A 235 -6.42 -42.55 -35.10
N GLY A 236 -7.69 -42.56 -35.52
CA GLY A 236 -8.28 -43.63 -36.35
C GLY A 236 -9.06 -43.10 -37.56
N SER A 237 -9.88 -43.98 -38.13
CA SER A 237 -10.74 -43.70 -39.29
C SER A 237 -12.04 -43.00 -38.89
N GLY A 238 -12.54 -42.14 -39.78
CA GLY A 238 -13.90 -41.62 -39.75
C GLY A 238 -14.83 -42.42 -40.68
N ASP A 239 -15.77 -41.72 -41.29
CA ASP A 239 -16.75 -42.25 -42.25
C ASP A 239 -16.25 -42.22 -43.71
N GLY A 240 -17.10 -42.65 -44.66
CA GLY A 240 -16.84 -42.62 -46.10
C GLY A 240 -16.75 -41.23 -46.75
N CYS A 241 -16.88 -40.15 -45.97
CA CYS A 241 -16.71 -38.77 -46.39
C CYS A 241 -15.56 -38.05 -45.66
N SER A 242 -14.75 -38.81 -44.91
CA SER A 242 -13.65 -38.31 -44.11
C SER A 242 -12.36 -38.17 -44.92
N SER A 243 -11.86 -36.93 -45.04
CA SER A 243 -10.50 -36.67 -45.55
C SER A 243 -9.50 -36.44 -44.41
N TYR A 244 -8.33 -37.06 -44.51
CA TYR A 244 -7.36 -37.12 -43.42
C TYR A 244 -6.16 -36.18 -43.59
N GLY A 245 -5.84 -35.71 -44.80
CA GLY A 245 -4.57 -35.01 -45.08
C GLY A 245 -4.29 -33.82 -44.15
N ASN A 246 -5.17 -32.81 -44.15
CA ASN A 246 -4.99 -31.61 -43.31
C ASN A 246 -5.19 -31.88 -41.82
N ARG A 247 -6.06 -32.84 -41.45
CA ARG A 247 -6.18 -33.34 -40.07
C ARG A 247 -4.86 -33.93 -39.57
N ASN A 248 -4.27 -34.82 -40.37
CA ASN A 248 -3.05 -35.54 -40.03
C ASN A 248 -1.86 -34.59 -39.95
N PHE A 249 -1.75 -33.60 -40.85
CA PHE A 249 -0.76 -32.54 -40.74
C PHE A 249 -0.87 -31.81 -39.38
N TRP A 250 -2.06 -31.27 -39.09
CA TRP A 250 -2.33 -30.54 -37.85
C TRP A 250 -2.04 -31.38 -36.61
N ARG A 251 -2.55 -32.62 -36.58
CA ARG A 251 -2.41 -33.55 -35.45
C ARG A 251 -0.94 -33.90 -35.21
N MET A 252 -0.21 -34.30 -36.24
CA MET A 252 1.20 -34.70 -36.09
C MET A 252 2.10 -33.52 -35.75
N TYR A 253 1.77 -32.31 -36.21
CA TYR A 253 2.45 -31.11 -35.73
C TYR A 253 2.20 -30.90 -34.23
N SER A 254 0.94 -30.93 -33.79
CA SER A 254 0.55 -30.84 -32.38
C SER A 254 1.25 -31.88 -31.49
N ASP A 255 1.16 -33.16 -31.88
CA ASP A 255 1.71 -34.32 -31.15
C ASP A 255 3.25 -34.28 -31.02
N TRP A 256 3.95 -33.67 -31.98
CA TRP A 256 5.41 -33.72 -32.04
C TRP A 256 6.10 -32.42 -31.62
N PHE A 257 5.44 -31.28 -31.80
CA PHE A 257 6.05 -29.96 -31.68
C PHE A 257 5.22 -28.94 -30.90
N GLY A 258 4.04 -29.32 -30.38
CA GLY A 258 3.11 -28.41 -29.73
C GLY A 258 2.26 -27.63 -30.74
N SER A 259 1.51 -26.63 -30.26
CA SER A 259 0.51 -25.90 -31.06
C SER A 259 1.05 -25.47 -32.44
N PRO A 260 0.42 -25.87 -33.56
CA PRO A 260 0.74 -25.33 -34.88
C PRO A 260 0.28 -23.88 -35.01
N ILE A 261 -0.60 -23.43 -34.13
CA ILE A 261 -1.05 -22.05 -34.06
C ILE A 261 -0.34 -21.38 -32.89
N ASN A 262 0.90 -20.93 -33.11
CA ASN A 262 1.38 -19.76 -32.38
C ASN A 262 0.59 -18.56 -32.93
N ALA A 263 -0.66 -18.42 -32.49
CA ALA A 263 -1.53 -17.25 -32.70
C ALA A 263 -1.10 -16.06 -31.83
N SER A 264 0.17 -16.03 -31.44
CA SER A 264 0.70 -14.99 -30.58
C SER A 264 1.26 -13.86 -31.41
N SER A 265 0.80 -12.65 -31.11
CA SER A 265 1.51 -11.45 -31.54
C SER A 265 2.73 -11.18 -30.66
N LEU A 266 2.95 -11.95 -29.58
CA LEU A 266 4.00 -11.74 -28.59
C LEU A 266 5.09 -12.81 -28.78
N LEU A 267 6.23 -12.45 -29.36
CA LEU A 267 7.26 -13.39 -29.79
C LEU A 267 8.62 -13.10 -29.17
N ARG A 268 9.38 -14.16 -28.88
CA ARG A 268 10.78 -14.11 -28.46
C ARG A 268 11.58 -15.25 -29.10
N THR A 269 12.89 -15.28 -28.90
CA THR A 269 13.71 -16.46 -29.23
C THR A 269 13.97 -17.33 -28.02
N ASN A 270 14.48 -18.55 -28.25
CA ASN A 270 14.96 -19.42 -27.18
C ASN A 270 16.22 -18.85 -26.51
N SER A 271 17.06 -18.11 -27.25
CA SER A 271 18.34 -17.56 -26.77
C SER A 271 18.25 -16.16 -26.16
N ASN A 272 17.13 -15.44 -26.34
CA ASN A 272 16.93 -14.09 -25.82
C ASN A 272 15.58 -13.98 -25.08
N ALA A 273 15.59 -13.30 -23.92
CA ALA A 273 14.41 -13.07 -23.10
C ALA A 273 13.55 -11.87 -23.52
N SER A 274 14.07 -10.99 -24.40
CA SER A 274 13.29 -9.88 -24.96
C SER A 274 12.07 -10.38 -25.73
N VAL A 275 10.88 -9.96 -25.27
CA VAL A 275 9.61 -10.21 -25.97
C VAL A 275 9.28 -9.02 -26.86
N TYR A 276 8.81 -9.31 -28.07
CA TYR A 276 8.38 -8.33 -29.06
C TYR A 276 6.91 -8.53 -29.39
N LEU A 277 6.16 -7.43 -29.44
CA LEU A 277 4.85 -7.39 -30.09
C LEU A 277 5.05 -7.24 -31.61
N VAL A 278 4.59 -8.20 -32.40
CA VAL A 278 4.65 -8.21 -33.86
C VAL A 278 3.29 -7.81 -34.45
N SER A 279 3.30 -6.89 -35.41
CA SER A 279 2.10 -6.41 -36.11
C SER A 279 2.44 -5.96 -37.53
N GLY A 280 1.76 -6.54 -38.52
CA GLY A 280 2.08 -6.32 -39.93
C GLY A 280 3.55 -6.68 -40.22
N SER A 281 4.31 -5.72 -40.75
CA SER A 281 5.75 -5.86 -41.02
C SER A 281 6.65 -5.30 -39.91
N ASN A 282 6.11 -5.00 -38.73
CA ASN A 282 6.83 -4.34 -37.62
C ASN A 282 6.92 -5.22 -36.36
N LYS A 283 7.98 -5.03 -35.58
CA LYS A 283 8.14 -5.56 -34.22
C LYS A 283 8.42 -4.44 -33.22
N TYR A 284 7.78 -4.49 -32.05
CA TYR A 284 7.84 -3.49 -30.99
C TYR A 284 8.37 -4.15 -29.70
N PRO A 285 9.52 -3.74 -29.14
CA PRO A 285 10.05 -4.34 -27.91
C PRO A 285 9.12 -4.10 -26.72
N ILE A 286 8.91 -5.09 -25.86
CA ILE A 286 8.14 -4.96 -24.61
C ILE A 286 9.12 -4.85 -23.43
N ALA A 287 9.13 -3.70 -22.76
CA ALA A 287 10.09 -3.40 -21.69
C ALA A 287 9.58 -3.68 -20.27
N SER A 288 8.29 -3.97 -20.07
CA SER A 288 7.74 -4.23 -18.72
C SER A 288 6.75 -5.40 -18.70
N MET A 289 6.77 -6.13 -17.59
CA MET A 289 5.84 -7.25 -17.35
C MET A 289 4.37 -6.76 -17.26
N GLY A 290 4.16 -5.54 -16.79
CA GLY A 290 2.84 -4.91 -16.73
C GLY A 290 2.23 -4.68 -18.11
N VAL A 291 3.02 -4.16 -19.05
CA VAL A 291 2.63 -4.04 -20.47
C VAL A 291 2.42 -5.44 -21.08
N LEU A 292 3.30 -6.40 -20.81
CA LEU A 292 3.14 -7.77 -21.32
C LEU A 292 1.82 -8.42 -20.87
N ASN A 293 1.46 -8.27 -19.59
CA ASN A 293 0.22 -8.78 -19.03
C ASN A 293 -1.01 -8.06 -19.64
N ALA A 294 -0.94 -6.75 -19.85
CA ALA A 294 -2.01 -5.98 -20.49
C ALA A 294 -2.23 -6.37 -21.97
N LEU A 295 -1.21 -6.89 -22.64
CA LEU A 295 -1.29 -7.42 -24.01
C LEU A 295 -1.76 -8.89 -24.10
N SER A 296 -2.10 -9.53 -22.98
CA SER A 296 -2.52 -10.95 -22.95
C SER A 296 -3.65 -11.37 -23.92
N PRO A 297 -4.59 -10.51 -24.38
CA PRO A 297 -5.53 -10.90 -25.44
C PRO A 297 -4.86 -11.22 -26.79
N LEU A 298 -3.61 -10.77 -27.00
CA LEU A 298 -2.83 -11.05 -28.20
C LEU A 298 -2.09 -12.40 -28.16
N GLY A 299 -2.40 -13.26 -27.19
CA GLY A 299 -1.87 -14.62 -27.03
C GLY A 299 -0.76 -14.73 -25.97
N GLN A 300 -0.33 -15.97 -25.70
CA GLN A 300 0.82 -16.24 -24.82
C GLN A 300 2.15 -16.08 -25.56
N VAL A 301 3.25 -15.79 -24.87
CA VAL A 301 4.56 -15.58 -25.51
C VAL A 301 5.02 -16.82 -26.31
N GLY A 302 5.11 -16.66 -27.63
CA GLY A 302 5.58 -17.69 -28.57
C GLY A 302 7.09 -17.64 -28.80
N TYR A 303 7.65 -18.77 -29.25
CA TYR A 303 9.08 -18.93 -29.53
C TYR A 303 9.32 -19.12 -31.04
N VAL A 304 10.26 -18.35 -31.59
CA VAL A 304 10.62 -18.30 -33.02
C VAL A 304 12.14 -18.15 -33.18
N SER A 305 12.67 -18.38 -34.39
CA SER A 305 14.07 -18.10 -34.70
C SER A 305 14.40 -16.59 -34.71
N GLN A 306 15.68 -16.28 -34.54
CA GLN A 306 16.17 -14.90 -34.65
C GLN A 306 15.94 -14.35 -36.06
N SER A 307 16.17 -15.17 -37.09
CA SER A 307 15.90 -14.85 -38.50
C SER A 307 14.42 -14.50 -38.76
N TYR A 308 13.49 -15.16 -38.09
CA TYR A 308 12.06 -14.82 -38.20
C TYR A 308 11.77 -13.45 -37.57
N LEU A 309 12.27 -13.17 -36.36
CA LEU A 309 12.11 -11.83 -35.79
C LEU A 309 12.76 -10.76 -36.67
N ASP A 310 13.90 -11.04 -37.29
CA ASP A 310 14.63 -10.05 -38.10
C ASP A 310 14.03 -9.79 -39.49
N SER A 311 13.01 -10.56 -39.91
CA SER A 311 12.17 -10.15 -41.05
C SER A 311 11.21 -8.98 -40.74
N PHE A 312 11.06 -8.60 -39.46
CA PHE A 312 10.22 -7.48 -39.04
C PHE A 312 11.05 -6.24 -38.69
N THR A 313 10.56 -5.08 -39.12
CA THR A 313 11.19 -3.79 -38.81
C THR A 313 11.02 -3.46 -37.32
N THR A 314 12.12 -3.32 -36.57
CA THR A 314 12.07 -2.86 -35.18
C THR A 314 11.55 -1.43 -35.09
N LYS A 315 10.59 -1.19 -34.18
CA LYS A 315 10.01 0.11 -33.85
C LYS A 315 10.28 0.45 -32.37
N HIS A 316 9.66 1.53 -31.89
CA HIS A 316 9.75 1.96 -30.49
C HIS A 316 9.22 0.90 -29.50
N VAL A 317 9.59 1.06 -28.22
CA VAL A 317 9.11 0.22 -27.11
C VAL A 317 7.60 0.38 -26.92
N VAL A 318 6.88 -0.72 -26.70
CA VAL A 318 5.43 -0.71 -26.47
C VAL A 318 5.08 0.14 -25.23
N GLY A 319 4.31 1.20 -25.45
CA GLY A 319 3.67 2.00 -24.41
C GLY A 319 2.23 1.57 -24.11
N ARG A 320 1.47 2.43 -23.43
CA ARG A 320 0.05 2.22 -23.07
C ARG A 320 -0.96 2.67 -24.13
N SER A 321 -0.53 2.89 -25.38
CA SER A 321 -1.38 3.26 -26.51
C SER A 321 -1.29 2.28 -27.69
N LEU A 322 -2.44 1.97 -28.28
CA LEU A 322 -2.59 1.15 -29.48
C LEU A 322 -3.35 1.96 -30.54
N ARG A 323 -2.92 1.90 -31.80
CA ARG A 323 -3.62 2.54 -32.93
C ARG A 323 -4.24 1.49 -33.84
N ALA A 324 -5.52 1.63 -34.12
CA ALA A 324 -6.25 0.78 -35.06
C ALA A 324 -6.00 1.19 -36.53
N PRO A 325 -6.27 0.32 -37.52
CA PRO A 325 -6.18 0.68 -38.94
C PRO A 325 -7.06 1.87 -39.33
N GLY A 326 -8.25 2.01 -38.71
CA GLY A 326 -9.14 3.16 -38.87
C GLY A 326 -8.65 4.47 -38.23
N GLY A 327 -7.46 4.49 -37.62
CA GLY A 327 -6.82 5.69 -37.08
C GLY A 327 -7.13 6.01 -35.61
N THR A 328 -8.21 5.46 -35.04
CA THR A 328 -8.54 5.58 -33.61
C THR A 328 -7.41 5.07 -32.73
N ILE A 329 -7.08 5.84 -31.69
CA ILE A 329 -6.07 5.48 -30.70
C ILE A 329 -6.80 5.07 -29.41
N TYR A 330 -6.38 3.97 -28.82
CA TYR A 330 -6.92 3.41 -27.60
C TYR A 330 -5.85 3.39 -26.51
N PHE A 331 -6.25 3.74 -25.30
CA PHE A 331 -5.58 3.26 -24.10
C PHE A 331 -5.99 1.80 -23.83
N TYR A 332 -5.14 1.01 -23.19
CA TYR A 332 -5.47 -0.38 -22.88
C TYR A 332 -4.90 -0.85 -21.55
N ASP A 333 -5.70 -1.64 -20.84
CA ASP A 333 -5.31 -2.36 -19.64
C ASP A 333 -6.27 -3.54 -19.39
N ALA A 334 -5.80 -4.58 -18.70
CA ALA A 334 -6.60 -5.76 -18.32
C ALA A 334 -7.44 -6.38 -19.47
N GLY A 335 -6.96 -6.31 -20.71
CA GLY A 335 -7.65 -6.81 -21.90
C GLY A 335 -8.78 -5.93 -22.46
N ILE A 336 -8.97 -4.73 -21.94
CA ILE A 336 -9.96 -3.75 -22.39
C ILE A 336 -9.26 -2.62 -23.18
N LYS A 337 -9.88 -2.15 -24.27
CA LYS A 337 -9.48 -0.96 -25.05
C LYS A 337 -10.43 0.22 -24.79
N LEU A 338 -9.92 1.37 -24.42
CA LEU A 338 -10.68 2.59 -24.14
C LEU A 338 -10.27 3.69 -25.13
N PRO A 339 -11.17 4.24 -25.96
CA PRO A 339 -10.79 5.23 -26.96
C PRO A 339 -10.41 6.56 -26.31
N PHE A 340 -9.31 7.16 -26.79
CA PHE A 340 -9.00 8.56 -26.54
C PHE A 340 -9.91 9.46 -27.39
N THR A 341 -10.30 10.61 -26.83
CA THR A 341 -11.10 11.63 -27.53
C THR A 341 -10.24 12.69 -28.24
N SER A 342 -8.99 12.87 -27.81
CA SER A 342 -8.07 13.87 -28.36
C SER A 342 -6.62 13.47 -28.16
N CYS A 343 -5.73 14.08 -28.95
CA CYS A 343 -4.28 13.91 -28.77
C CYS A 343 -3.74 14.54 -27.48
N THR A 344 -4.40 15.57 -26.94
CA THR A 344 -4.08 16.11 -25.61
C THR A 344 -4.30 15.05 -24.55
N GLN A 345 -5.45 14.37 -24.56
CA GLN A 345 -5.75 13.28 -23.64
C GLN A 345 -4.80 12.09 -23.80
N ALA A 346 -4.37 11.78 -25.02
CA ALA A 346 -3.33 10.78 -25.25
C ALA A 346 -2.01 11.19 -24.58
N ALA A 347 -1.59 12.45 -24.73
CA ALA A 347 -0.39 13.00 -24.09
C ALA A 347 -0.50 13.06 -22.55
N ASP A 348 -1.68 13.36 -22.00
CA ASP A 348 -1.94 13.32 -20.56
C ASP A 348 -1.63 11.93 -19.97
N TYR A 349 -2.00 10.87 -20.68
CA TYR A 349 -1.70 9.46 -20.36
C TYR A 349 -0.33 8.98 -20.86
N GLY A 350 0.56 9.89 -21.29
CA GLY A 350 1.93 9.57 -21.69
C GLY A 350 2.07 8.88 -23.05
N ALA A 351 1.04 8.91 -23.89
CA ALA A 351 1.11 8.46 -25.28
C ALA A 351 1.49 9.61 -26.22
N SER A 352 1.98 9.30 -27.42
CA SER A 352 2.33 10.30 -28.44
C SER A 352 1.39 10.21 -29.65
N CYS A 353 1.02 11.37 -30.19
CA CYS A 353 0.31 11.50 -31.48
C CYS A 353 1.23 11.73 -32.69
N ALA A 354 2.54 11.57 -32.53
CA ALA A 354 3.45 11.48 -33.69
C ALA A 354 3.12 10.23 -34.53
N ALA A 355 3.46 10.23 -35.82
CA ALA A 355 3.17 9.10 -36.72
C ALA A 355 3.83 7.77 -36.25
N ASP A 356 4.91 7.88 -35.48
CA ASP A 356 5.67 6.82 -34.83
C ASP A 356 5.46 6.76 -33.31
N GLY A 357 4.43 7.43 -32.76
CA GLY A 357 4.15 7.55 -31.33
C GLY A 357 3.27 6.44 -30.71
N TYR A 358 2.80 5.50 -31.53
CA TYR A 358 1.90 4.41 -31.13
C TYR A 358 2.25 3.08 -31.78
N VAL A 359 1.91 2.00 -31.09
CA VAL A 359 1.90 0.66 -31.67
C VAL A 359 0.74 0.55 -32.65
N GLN A 360 1.05 0.42 -33.95
CA GLN A 360 0.06 0.20 -34.98
C GLN A 360 -0.32 -1.29 -34.99
N LEU A 361 -1.58 -1.60 -34.68
CA LEU A 361 -2.11 -2.96 -34.73
C LEU A 361 -2.90 -3.22 -36.01
N THR A 362 -2.99 -4.49 -36.39
CA THR A 362 -3.95 -4.98 -37.40
C THR A 362 -5.36 -5.04 -36.81
N GLN A 363 -6.40 -5.12 -37.67
CA GLN A 363 -7.78 -5.14 -37.20
C GLN A 363 -8.09 -6.35 -36.28
N PRO A 364 -7.69 -7.60 -36.59
CA PRO A 364 -7.91 -8.73 -35.68
C PRO A 364 -7.23 -8.58 -34.32
N GLN A 365 -6.04 -7.95 -34.27
CA GLN A 365 -5.34 -7.68 -33.02
C GLN A 365 -6.04 -6.59 -32.19
N ILE A 366 -6.65 -5.59 -32.82
CA ILE A 366 -7.51 -4.62 -32.13
C ILE A 366 -8.76 -5.31 -31.58
N ASP A 367 -9.37 -6.20 -32.35
CA ASP A 367 -10.63 -6.87 -31.99
C ASP A 367 -10.47 -7.97 -30.93
N ALA A 368 -9.25 -8.41 -30.66
CA ALA A 368 -8.93 -9.23 -29.49
C ALA A 368 -9.17 -8.52 -28.14
N PHE A 369 -9.11 -7.18 -28.10
CA PHE A 369 -9.41 -6.41 -26.87
C PHE A 369 -10.90 -6.08 -26.77
N HIS A 370 -11.48 -6.28 -25.58
CA HIS A 370 -12.87 -5.91 -25.32
C HIS A 370 -13.07 -4.38 -25.35
N PRO A 371 -14.11 -3.86 -25.99
CA PRO A 371 -14.37 -2.42 -26.03
C PRO A 371 -14.83 -1.91 -24.66
N GLY A 372 -14.16 -0.89 -24.14
CA GLY A 372 -14.55 -0.14 -22.95
C GLY A 372 -15.17 1.23 -23.29
N PRO A 373 -15.66 1.96 -22.26
CA PRO A 373 -16.12 3.33 -22.44
C PRO A 373 -14.97 4.26 -22.83
N VAL A 374 -15.31 5.47 -23.25
CA VAL A 374 -14.36 6.57 -23.46
C VAL A 374 -13.50 6.78 -22.20
N LEU A 375 -12.20 7.00 -22.39
CA LEU A 375 -11.28 7.34 -21.31
C LEU A 375 -11.58 8.75 -20.78
N GLY A 376 -11.51 8.94 -19.47
CA GLY A 376 -11.62 10.23 -18.77
C GLY A 376 -10.28 10.67 -18.14
N PRO A 377 -10.22 11.86 -17.53
CA PRO A 377 -9.02 12.37 -16.86
C PRO A 377 -8.83 11.81 -15.44
N VAL A 378 -9.77 11.00 -14.94
CA VAL A 378 -9.68 10.36 -13.62
C VAL A 378 -9.73 8.85 -13.78
N LEU A 379 -8.78 8.18 -13.14
CA LEU A 379 -8.65 6.74 -13.11
C LEU A 379 -8.76 6.26 -11.67
N GLY A 380 -9.83 5.52 -11.38
CA GLY A 380 -9.90 4.63 -10.22
C GLY A 380 -9.11 3.35 -10.51
N THR A 381 -8.66 2.69 -9.45
CA THR A 381 -7.95 1.41 -9.55
C THR A 381 -8.73 0.32 -8.82
N VAL A 382 -8.63 -0.94 -9.27
CA VAL A 382 -9.20 -2.09 -8.54
C VAL A 382 -8.52 -2.31 -7.18
N GLU A 383 -7.31 -1.78 -7.01
CA GLU A 383 -6.53 -1.74 -5.78
C GLU A 383 -6.98 -0.63 -4.78
N GLY A 384 -7.93 0.24 -5.17
CA GLY A 384 -8.56 1.24 -4.31
C GLY A 384 -7.95 2.65 -4.35
N SER A 385 -6.85 2.86 -5.06
CA SER A 385 -6.32 4.18 -5.41
C SER A 385 -7.24 4.92 -6.39
N ARG A 386 -7.17 6.26 -6.40
CA ARG A 386 -7.73 7.11 -7.45
C ARG A 386 -6.67 8.13 -7.88
N TYR A 387 -6.56 8.38 -9.18
CA TYR A 387 -5.60 9.31 -9.77
C TYR A 387 -6.27 10.30 -10.71
N TYR A 388 -5.87 11.57 -10.64
CA TYR A 388 -6.07 12.54 -11.71
C TYR A 388 -4.86 12.51 -12.64
N ILE A 389 -5.13 12.44 -13.94
CA ILE A 389 -4.14 12.25 -14.99
C ILE A 389 -4.09 13.52 -15.85
N SER A 390 -2.91 14.13 -15.93
CA SER A 390 -2.68 15.37 -16.67
C SER A 390 -1.20 15.55 -17.01
N ALA A 391 -0.89 15.97 -18.23
CA ALA A 391 0.46 16.31 -18.71
C ALA A 391 1.54 15.23 -18.41
N GLY A 392 1.23 13.95 -18.58
CA GLY A 392 2.14 12.84 -18.32
C GLY A 392 2.38 12.54 -16.83
N THR A 393 1.61 13.18 -15.94
CA THR A 393 1.67 12.97 -14.48
C THR A 393 0.41 12.31 -13.96
N ARG A 394 0.56 11.61 -12.82
CA ARG A 394 -0.56 11.11 -12.01
C ARG A 394 -0.51 11.73 -10.63
N ARG A 395 -1.64 12.29 -10.17
CA ARG A 395 -1.81 12.88 -8.85
C ARG A 395 -2.82 12.04 -8.08
N GLU A 396 -2.39 11.40 -6.98
CA GLU A 396 -3.29 10.58 -6.18
C GLU A 396 -4.34 11.43 -5.48
N ILE A 397 -5.58 10.95 -5.40
CA ILE A 397 -6.74 11.69 -4.89
C ILE A 397 -7.19 11.04 -3.57
N LEU A 398 -7.40 11.86 -2.53
CA LEU A 398 -7.85 11.38 -1.23
C LEU A 398 -9.32 10.96 -1.18
N ASP A 399 -10.22 11.88 -1.51
CA ASP A 399 -11.67 11.73 -1.40
C ASP A 399 -12.42 12.57 -2.45
N ASP A 400 -13.73 12.34 -2.59
CA ASP A 400 -14.58 13.05 -3.56
C ASP A 400 -14.58 14.57 -3.33
N ARG A 401 -14.52 15.00 -2.06
CA ARG A 401 -14.45 16.43 -1.70
C ARG A 401 -13.15 17.08 -2.19
N SER A 402 -12.03 16.37 -2.08
CA SER A 402 -10.74 16.81 -2.62
C SER A 402 -10.79 17.00 -4.14
N GLN A 403 -11.58 16.19 -4.88
CA GLN A 403 -11.79 16.41 -6.31
C GLN A 403 -12.61 17.68 -6.58
N ILE A 404 -13.73 17.84 -5.88
CA ILE A 404 -14.65 18.98 -6.06
C ILE A 404 -13.92 20.29 -5.78
N GLU A 405 -13.19 20.39 -4.68
CA GLU A 405 -12.41 21.59 -4.32
C GLU A 405 -11.26 21.88 -5.30
N ALA A 406 -10.72 20.85 -5.97
CA ALA A 406 -9.70 20.98 -7.00
C ALA A 406 -10.25 21.17 -8.43
N GLY A 407 -11.58 21.25 -8.61
CA GLY A 407 -12.21 21.35 -9.93
C GLY A 407 -12.09 20.11 -10.81
N VAL A 408 -11.82 18.94 -10.21
CA VAL A 408 -11.63 17.66 -10.91
C VAL A 408 -12.97 16.91 -11.02
N PRO A 409 -13.34 16.37 -12.20
CA PRO A 409 -14.56 15.58 -12.36
C PRO A 409 -14.61 14.34 -11.46
N LEU A 410 -15.80 14.01 -10.92
CA LEU A 410 -16.02 12.79 -10.14
C LEU A 410 -16.06 11.51 -10.99
N GLY A 411 -16.44 11.62 -12.27
CA GLY A 411 -16.53 10.48 -13.19
C GLY A 411 -15.16 9.90 -13.50
N MET A 412 -15.01 8.58 -13.36
CA MET A 412 -13.75 7.86 -13.53
C MET A 412 -13.91 6.55 -14.30
N ASN A 413 -12.86 6.13 -15.01
CA ASN A 413 -12.71 4.73 -15.45
C ASN A 413 -12.03 3.94 -14.32
N VAL A 414 -12.33 2.64 -14.17
CA VAL A 414 -11.64 1.78 -13.20
C VAL A 414 -10.80 0.74 -13.95
N LEU A 415 -9.49 0.76 -13.74
CA LEU A 415 -8.50 -0.15 -14.37
C LEU A 415 -7.55 -0.70 -13.28
N THR A 416 -6.42 -1.33 -13.64
CA THR A 416 -5.40 -1.69 -12.64
C THR A 416 -4.51 -0.50 -12.27
N GLU A 417 -3.93 -0.53 -11.08
CA GLU A 417 -2.86 0.37 -10.64
C GLU A 417 -1.69 0.41 -11.65
N ASN A 418 -1.39 -0.73 -12.30
CA ASN A 418 -0.33 -0.82 -13.29
C ASN A 418 -0.63 -0.04 -14.59
N ALA A 419 -1.90 0.27 -14.89
CA ALA A 419 -2.30 1.04 -16.06
C ALA A 419 -1.56 2.39 -16.15
N VAL A 420 -1.36 3.04 -15.00
CA VAL A 420 -0.77 4.39 -14.88
C VAL A 420 0.62 4.38 -14.23
N ALA A 421 1.19 3.21 -13.95
CA ALA A 421 2.47 3.11 -13.25
C ALA A 421 3.68 3.70 -14.02
N HIS A 422 3.55 3.91 -15.33
CA HIS A 422 4.55 4.61 -16.17
C HIS A 422 4.49 6.14 -16.05
N LEU A 423 3.44 6.70 -15.46
CA LEU A 423 3.27 8.15 -15.29
C LEU A 423 3.99 8.65 -14.04
N THR A 424 4.60 9.82 -14.16
CA THR A 424 5.32 10.47 -13.06
C THR A 424 4.33 10.79 -11.93
N LEU A 425 4.59 10.28 -10.73
CA LEU A 425 3.81 10.63 -9.55
C LEU A 425 4.08 12.11 -9.20
N ALA A 426 3.01 12.86 -8.98
CA ALA A 426 3.04 14.28 -8.61
C ALA A 426 2.19 14.54 -7.35
N ALA A 427 2.36 15.73 -6.77
CA ALA A 427 1.73 16.10 -5.49
C ALA A 427 0.22 15.80 -5.48
N PRO A 428 -0.30 15.13 -4.45
CA PRO A 428 -1.66 14.59 -4.45
C PRO A 428 -2.73 15.69 -4.45
N ILE A 429 -3.97 15.28 -4.72
CA ILE A 429 -5.17 16.10 -4.60
C ILE A 429 -5.81 15.77 -3.25
N VAL A 430 -5.56 16.67 -2.29
CA VAL A 430 -5.97 16.56 -0.90
C VAL A 430 -6.56 17.90 -0.49
N ARG A 431 -7.82 17.89 -0.06
CA ARG A 431 -8.45 19.04 0.60
C ARG A 431 -7.74 19.42 1.88
N ASP A 432 -7.89 20.66 2.30
CA ASP A 432 -7.32 21.09 3.58
C ASP A 432 -8.12 20.59 4.79
N SER A 433 -7.51 20.64 5.97
CA SER A 433 -8.12 20.28 7.26
C SER A 433 -8.70 18.86 7.26
N VAL A 434 -7.82 17.86 7.09
CA VAL A 434 -8.21 16.45 6.96
C VAL A 434 -7.18 15.49 7.57
N PHE A 435 -7.65 14.40 8.19
CA PHE A 435 -6.80 13.27 8.53
C PHE A 435 -6.74 12.27 7.38
N VAL A 436 -5.53 11.81 7.08
CA VAL A 436 -5.23 10.84 6.04
C VAL A 436 -4.42 9.68 6.60
N GLN A 437 -4.81 8.46 6.24
CA GLN A 437 -4.03 7.25 6.52
C GLN A 437 -2.96 7.04 5.45
N ALA A 438 -1.75 6.67 5.85
CA ALA A 438 -0.78 6.06 4.94
C ALA A 438 -1.25 4.62 4.63
N ARG A 439 -1.64 4.37 3.38
CA ARG A 439 -2.32 3.13 2.96
C ARG A 439 -1.54 1.89 3.37
N SER A 440 -2.28 0.88 3.84
CA SER A 440 -1.76 -0.40 4.35
C SER A 440 -0.86 -0.30 5.61
N THR A 441 -0.80 0.87 6.27
CA THR A 441 -0.13 1.05 7.57
C THR A 441 -1.12 1.54 8.62
N SER A 442 -0.70 1.59 9.89
CA SER A 442 -1.46 2.21 10.97
C SER A 442 -1.11 3.69 11.18
N ASP A 443 -0.41 4.31 10.23
CA ASP A 443 0.09 5.69 10.36
C ASP A 443 -0.86 6.69 9.74
N TYR A 444 -1.00 7.82 10.43
CA TYR A 444 -1.91 8.89 10.07
C TYR A 444 -1.15 10.21 10.05
N SER A 445 -1.61 11.13 9.23
CA SER A 445 -1.18 12.53 9.23
C SER A 445 -2.41 13.43 9.15
N ILE A 446 -2.32 14.62 9.74
CA ILE A 446 -3.22 15.72 9.40
C ILE A 446 -2.60 16.54 8.27
N VAL A 447 -3.39 16.85 7.25
CA VAL A 447 -3.06 17.83 6.21
C VAL A 447 -3.87 19.09 6.50
N ALA A 448 -3.18 20.20 6.71
CA ALA A 448 -3.76 21.46 7.15
C ALA A 448 -2.85 22.64 6.79
N SER A 449 -3.43 23.75 6.32
CA SER A 449 -2.70 24.88 5.71
C SER A 449 -1.68 24.43 4.63
N GLY A 450 -2.00 23.39 3.87
CA GLY A 450 -1.11 22.81 2.85
C GLY A 450 0.15 22.10 3.38
N GLN A 451 0.26 21.90 4.70
CA GLN A 451 1.34 21.17 5.37
C GLN A 451 0.85 19.85 5.95
N ARG A 452 1.75 18.88 6.12
CA ARG A 452 1.50 17.57 6.73
C ARG A 452 2.19 17.48 8.08
N SER A 453 1.42 17.17 9.13
CA SER A 453 1.94 16.80 10.47
C SER A 453 1.58 15.35 10.77
N ALA A 454 2.53 14.55 11.25
CA ALA A 454 2.25 13.15 11.61
C ALA A 454 1.40 13.07 12.89
N VAL A 455 0.53 12.08 13.00
CA VAL A 455 -0.27 11.82 14.21
C VAL A 455 0.28 10.57 14.89
N SER A 456 1.16 10.77 15.87
CA SER A 456 1.89 9.70 16.55
C SER A 456 1.22 9.24 17.86
N GLY A 457 1.55 8.02 18.29
CA GLY A 457 1.21 7.46 19.60
C GLY A 457 -0.26 7.67 20.03
N SER A 458 -0.42 8.17 21.27
CA SER A 458 -1.69 8.52 21.90
C SER A 458 -2.41 9.71 21.27
N GLY A 459 -1.73 10.52 20.44
CA GLY A 459 -2.36 11.54 19.61
C GLY A 459 -3.41 10.95 18.66
N LYS A 460 -3.26 9.69 18.21
CA LYS A 460 -4.25 8.98 17.39
C LYS A 460 -5.60 8.84 18.11
N ALA A 461 -5.57 8.49 19.41
CA ALA A 461 -6.78 8.33 20.22
C ALA A 461 -7.47 9.68 20.48
N SER A 462 -6.71 10.72 20.85
CA SER A 462 -7.25 12.08 21.05
C SER A 462 -7.77 12.70 19.75
N ALA A 463 -7.21 12.33 18.60
CA ALA A 463 -7.70 12.72 17.27
C ALA A 463 -8.94 11.92 16.81
N GLY A 464 -9.39 10.89 17.53
CA GLY A 464 -10.51 10.02 17.13
C GLY A 464 -10.21 9.13 15.93
N LEU A 465 -8.95 8.74 15.73
CA LEU A 465 -8.52 7.83 14.66
C LEU A 465 -8.66 6.36 15.10
N PRO A 466 -9.00 5.43 14.19
CA PRO A 466 -9.12 5.60 12.73
C PRO A 466 -10.42 6.27 12.26
N GLY A 467 -11.45 6.38 13.10
CA GLY A 467 -12.81 6.76 12.70
C GLY A 467 -12.98 8.15 12.07
N ARG A 468 -12.00 9.05 12.23
CA ARG A 468 -11.95 10.39 11.60
C ARG A 468 -11.04 10.50 10.37
N SER A 469 -10.44 9.41 9.90
CA SER A 469 -9.66 9.40 8.65
C SER A 469 -10.60 9.49 7.45
N ALA A 470 -10.38 10.44 6.54
CA ALA A 470 -11.24 10.61 5.36
C ALA A 470 -10.99 9.55 4.27
N GLY A 471 -9.79 8.97 4.27
CA GLY A 471 -9.37 7.97 3.29
C GLY A 471 -7.92 7.55 3.53
N SER A 472 -7.32 6.95 2.50
CA SER A 472 -5.90 6.58 2.51
C SER A 472 -5.20 6.93 1.20
N LEU A 473 -3.94 7.32 1.29
CA LEU A 473 -3.04 7.59 0.17
C LEU A 473 -1.78 6.74 0.33
N TYR A 474 -1.07 6.45 -0.76
CA TYR A 474 0.26 5.85 -0.63
C TYR A 474 1.22 6.79 0.09
N ALA A 475 2.14 6.22 0.88
CA ALA A 475 3.17 6.97 1.58
C ALA A 475 4.04 7.82 0.62
N SER A 476 4.28 7.34 -0.61
CA SER A 476 4.97 8.10 -1.66
C SER A 476 4.24 9.40 -2.02
N SER A 477 2.91 9.38 -2.11
CA SER A 477 2.08 10.55 -2.39
C SER A 477 2.00 11.49 -1.18
N LEU A 478 1.81 10.94 0.03
CA LEU A 478 1.79 11.73 1.28
C LEU A 478 3.12 12.45 1.54
N ASN A 479 4.25 11.85 1.16
CA ASN A 479 5.57 12.47 1.29
C ASN A 479 5.81 13.62 0.29
N MET A 480 4.95 13.78 -0.72
CA MET A 480 4.95 14.97 -1.60
C MET A 480 4.17 16.15 -1.01
N VAL A 481 3.39 15.94 0.06
CA VAL A 481 2.83 17.05 0.86
C VAL A 481 3.94 17.56 1.79
N PRO A 482 4.31 18.85 1.75
CA PRO A 482 5.35 19.42 2.60
C PRO A 482 5.14 19.10 4.08
N SER A 483 6.21 18.75 4.79
CA SER A 483 6.15 18.47 6.23
C SER A 483 6.18 19.77 7.03
N SER A 484 5.32 19.88 8.04
CA SER A 484 5.37 20.96 9.03
C SER A 484 6.63 20.92 9.91
N GLY A 485 7.37 19.82 9.89
CA GLY A 485 8.53 19.58 10.77
C GLY A 485 8.17 19.16 12.20
N ALA A 486 6.89 19.05 12.54
CA ALA A 486 6.41 18.69 13.87
C ALA A 486 5.23 17.70 13.85
N ASP A 487 5.11 16.91 14.91
CA ASP A 487 3.96 16.03 15.12
C ASP A 487 2.71 16.83 15.54
N PHE A 488 1.54 16.29 15.21
CA PHE A 488 0.26 16.83 15.62
C PHE A 488 0.08 16.69 17.15
N ASN A 489 0.21 17.81 17.85
CA ASN A 489 0.09 17.88 19.30
C ASN A 489 -1.36 17.83 19.82
N GLY A 490 -2.38 17.82 18.95
CA GLY A 490 -3.79 17.87 19.35
C GLY A 490 -4.35 19.28 19.60
N VAL A 491 -3.59 20.33 19.27
CA VAL A 491 -4.02 21.72 19.36
C VAL A 491 -4.49 22.21 17.99
N LEU A 492 -5.76 22.57 17.88
CA LEU A 492 -6.37 23.17 16.70
C LEU A 492 -6.61 24.67 16.91
N ARG A 493 -6.50 25.46 15.84
CA ARG A 493 -6.91 26.87 15.83
C ARG A 493 -7.56 27.21 14.50
N SER A 494 -8.74 27.81 14.56
CA SER A 494 -9.42 28.35 13.37
C SER A 494 -8.84 29.73 13.02
N PRO A 495 -8.54 30.05 11.74
CA PRO A 495 -8.09 31.37 11.34
C PRO A 495 -9.01 32.48 11.86
N GLY A 496 -8.43 33.48 12.54
CA GLY A 496 -9.18 34.58 13.17
C GLY A 496 -9.76 34.28 14.56
N SER A 497 -9.69 33.04 15.06
CA SER A 497 -10.11 32.71 16.42
C SER A 497 -9.02 33.01 17.46
N SER A 498 -9.41 33.62 18.58
CA SER A 498 -8.54 33.92 19.72
C SER A 498 -8.27 32.69 20.60
N SER A 499 -9.23 31.78 20.76
CA SER A 499 -9.11 30.60 21.61
C SER A 499 -8.61 29.37 20.84
N ALA A 500 -7.60 28.69 21.38
CA ALA A 500 -7.19 27.38 20.88
C ALA A 500 -8.22 26.29 21.29
N GLN A 501 -8.26 25.20 20.53
CA GLN A 501 -9.17 24.07 20.76
C GLN A 501 -8.34 22.79 20.93
N ILE A 502 -8.53 22.08 22.04
CA ILE A 502 -7.77 20.87 22.39
C ILE A 502 -8.61 19.65 22.07
N VAL A 503 -8.17 18.80 21.15
CA VAL A 503 -8.93 17.60 20.79
C VAL A 503 -8.81 16.51 21.85
N SER A 504 -9.91 15.79 22.03
CA SER A 504 -10.03 14.60 22.86
C SER A 504 -10.82 13.54 22.10
N GLY A 505 -10.67 12.27 22.48
CA GLY A 505 -11.33 11.16 21.77
C GLY A 505 -12.86 11.26 21.72
N SER A 506 -13.47 12.02 22.64
CA SER A 506 -14.90 12.30 22.72
C SER A 506 -15.34 13.67 22.20
N GLY A 507 -14.43 14.58 21.82
CA GLY A 507 -14.79 15.96 21.51
C GLY A 507 -13.62 16.96 21.57
N ARG A 508 -13.90 18.19 21.98
CA ARG A 508 -12.90 19.27 22.12
C ARG A 508 -13.11 20.09 23.38
N PHE A 509 -12.02 20.62 23.94
CA PHE A 509 -12.07 21.67 24.97
C PHE A 509 -11.62 23.01 24.39
N GLU A 510 -12.26 24.10 24.77
CA GLU A 510 -11.73 25.44 24.54
C GLU A 510 -10.61 25.72 25.56
N LEU A 511 -9.44 26.17 25.12
CA LEU A 511 -8.36 26.58 26.01
C LEU A 511 -8.47 28.08 26.32
N THR A 512 -8.62 28.43 27.60
CA THR A 512 -8.58 29.84 28.03
C THR A 512 -7.20 30.43 27.73
N PRO A 513 -7.10 31.61 27.08
CA PRO A 513 -5.82 32.19 26.70
C PRO A 513 -4.82 32.30 27.84
N GLY A 514 -3.63 31.73 27.64
CA GLY A 514 -2.54 31.75 28.63
C GLY A 514 -2.61 30.66 29.69
N ALA A 515 -3.75 29.98 29.89
CA ALA A 515 -3.84 28.87 30.85
C ALA A 515 -2.80 27.78 30.53
N GLY A 516 -2.11 27.28 31.54
CA GLY A 516 -1.00 26.33 31.43
C GLY A 516 0.30 26.91 30.85
N GLY A 517 0.43 28.23 30.69
CA GLY A 517 1.54 28.85 29.95
C GLY A 517 1.36 28.81 28.42
N SER A 518 0.13 28.61 27.94
CA SER A 518 -0.18 28.34 26.52
C SER A 518 -0.03 29.51 25.53
N GLY A 519 0.52 30.66 25.94
CA GLY A 519 0.60 31.87 25.11
C GLY A 519 1.36 31.70 23.79
N SER A 520 2.35 30.80 23.76
CA SER A 520 3.16 30.47 22.57
C SER A 520 2.90 29.06 22.02
N LEU A 521 1.82 28.40 22.47
CA LEU A 521 1.52 27.00 22.14
C LEU A 521 1.33 26.81 20.62
N PRO A 522 2.13 25.96 19.95
CA PRO A 522 1.95 25.68 18.52
C PRO A 522 0.59 25.03 18.28
N SER A 523 -0.10 25.47 17.24
CA SER A 523 -1.44 25.01 16.87
C SER A 523 -1.53 24.69 15.39
N THR A 524 -2.22 23.61 15.04
CA THR A 524 -2.53 23.31 13.64
C THR A 524 -3.68 24.19 13.18
N ALA A 525 -3.43 25.02 12.16
CA ALA A 525 -4.42 25.93 11.61
C ALA A 525 -5.38 25.16 10.67
N VAL A 526 -6.67 25.13 11.02
CA VAL A 526 -7.71 24.32 10.35
C VAL A 526 -9.00 25.11 10.13
N SER A 527 -9.88 24.63 9.25
CA SER A 527 -11.19 25.24 9.03
C SER A 527 -12.10 25.18 10.28
N GLN A 528 -13.00 26.16 10.40
CA GLN A 528 -13.99 26.18 11.47
C GLN A 528 -14.91 24.93 11.44
N GLU A 529 -15.28 24.48 10.24
CA GLU A 529 -16.04 23.23 10.02
C GLU A 529 -15.33 22.01 10.65
N PHE A 530 -14.01 21.92 10.49
CA PHE A 530 -13.22 20.83 11.07
C PHE A 530 -13.19 20.89 12.60
N VAL A 531 -13.07 22.09 13.18
CA VAL A 531 -13.21 22.31 14.63
C VAL A 531 -14.59 21.88 15.12
N ASP A 532 -15.64 22.30 14.42
CA ASP A 532 -17.03 22.00 14.81
C ASP A 532 -17.44 20.55 14.62
N SER A 533 -16.67 19.77 13.86
CA SER A 533 -16.82 18.30 13.80
C SER A 533 -16.52 17.59 15.14
N TYR A 534 -15.90 18.26 16.12
CA TYR A 534 -15.67 17.74 17.48
C TYR A 534 -16.65 18.37 18.46
N ALA A 535 -17.45 17.57 19.16
CA ALA A 535 -18.42 18.08 20.15
C ALA A 535 -17.72 18.88 21.28
N PRO A 536 -18.24 20.04 21.70
CA PRO A 536 -17.66 20.81 22.80
C PRO A 536 -17.85 20.10 24.15
N LEU A 537 -16.78 19.97 24.93
CA LEU A 537 -16.73 19.28 26.22
C LEU A 537 -16.60 20.25 27.42
N GLY A 538 -16.33 21.54 27.16
CA GLY A 538 -16.11 22.56 28.18
C GLY A 538 -14.84 23.37 27.92
N LYS A 539 -14.30 23.98 28.98
CA LYS A 539 -13.06 24.77 28.94
C LYS A 539 -11.94 24.11 29.73
N ILE A 540 -10.70 24.40 29.32
CA ILE A 540 -9.49 24.20 30.12
C ILE A 540 -9.02 25.59 30.55
N ASP A 541 -9.07 25.83 31.85
CA ASP A 541 -8.73 27.09 32.51
C ASP A 541 -7.80 26.84 33.72
N VAL A 542 -7.30 27.90 34.34
CA VAL A 542 -6.56 27.83 35.60
C VAL A 542 -7.41 27.12 36.67
N GLY A 543 -6.83 26.16 37.36
CA GLY A 543 -7.52 25.27 38.31
C GLY A 543 -8.09 23.98 37.67
N SER A 544 -8.06 23.83 36.35
CA SER A 544 -8.49 22.59 35.69
C SER A 544 -7.53 21.43 35.97
N LEU A 545 -8.08 20.22 36.04
CA LEU A 545 -7.31 18.99 36.15
C LEU A 545 -7.25 18.30 34.78
N ILE A 546 -6.05 18.03 34.27
CA ILE A 546 -5.85 17.40 32.97
C ILE A 546 -4.99 16.14 33.05
N LYS A 547 -5.18 15.21 32.12
CA LYS A 547 -4.26 14.06 31.91
C LYS A 547 -4.24 13.63 30.44
N SER A 548 -3.23 12.84 30.05
CA SER A 548 -3.22 12.14 28.76
C SER A 548 -3.85 10.74 28.86
N PRO A 549 -4.31 10.12 27.75
CA PRO A 549 -4.88 8.77 27.75
C PRO A 549 -3.91 7.67 28.18
N ASP A 550 -2.61 7.91 27.97
CA ASP A 550 -1.49 6.99 28.16
C ASP A 550 -0.73 7.18 29.48
N SER A 551 -1.14 8.14 30.31
CA SER A 551 -0.50 8.42 31.60
C SER A 551 -1.50 8.40 32.76
N GLY A 552 -1.04 7.88 33.91
CA GLY A 552 -1.74 8.01 35.19
C GLY A 552 -1.54 9.36 35.87
N THR A 553 -0.55 10.16 35.43
CA THR A 553 -0.25 11.46 36.03
C THR A 553 -1.34 12.47 35.71
N VAL A 554 -1.95 13.04 36.75
CA VAL A 554 -2.87 14.18 36.65
C VAL A 554 -2.08 15.46 36.88
N PHE A 555 -2.36 16.49 36.10
CA PHE A 555 -1.76 17.81 36.20
C PHE A 555 -2.80 18.85 36.58
N LEU A 556 -2.44 19.74 37.51
CA LEU A 556 -3.18 20.97 37.78
C LEU A 556 -2.72 22.05 36.78
N VAL A 557 -3.67 22.71 36.11
CA VAL A 557 -3.39 23.82 35.19
C VAL A 557 -3.24 25.11 35.98
N MET A 558 -2.07 25.75 35.89
CA MET A 558 -1.79 27.06 36.49
C MET A 558 -1.78 28.15 35.41
N GLN A 559 -1.47 29.40 35.79
CA GLN A 559 -1.42 30.51 34.82
C GLN A 559 -0.20 30.48 33.88
N GLN A 560 0.90 29.84 34.27
CA GLN A 560 2.18 29.86 33.53
C GLN A 560 2.77 28.46 33.28
N ASP A 561 2.27 27.43 33.96
CA ASP A 561 2.76 26.07 33.92
C ASP A 561 1.60 25.07 34.14
N ILE A 562 1.87 23.78 33.92
CA ILE A 562 1.05 22.69 34.44
C ILE A 562 1.85 21.87 35.45
N ARG A 563 1.20 21.42 36.52
CA ARG A 563 1.88 20.85 37.69
C ARG A 563 1.45 19.41 37.95
N PRO A 564 2.36 18.42 37.82
CA PRO A 564 2.01 17.04 38.12
C PRO A 564 1.67 16.89 39.60
N ILE A 565 0.57 16.21 39.91
CA ILE A 565 0.08 16.02 41.27
C ILE A 565 0.70 14.77 41.88
N ASP A 566 1.23 14.88 43.10
CA ASP A 566 2.06 13.83 43.73
C ASP A 566 1.29 12.55 44.11
N SER A 567 0.03 12.67 44.52
CA SER A 567 -0.76 11.54 45.02
C SER A 567 -2.27 11.76 44.89
N TRP A 568 -3.05 10.68 45.03
CA TRP A 568 -4.51 10.76 45.08
C TRP A 568 -5.02 11.64 46.23
N ALA A 569 -4.34 11.63 47.39
CA ALA A 569 -4.68 12.50 48.51
C ALA A 569 -4.44 13.99 48.17
N ALA A 570 -3.32 14.30 47.50
CA ALA A 570 -3.04 15.66 47.03
C ALA A 570 -4.05 16.10 45.96
N LEU A 571 -4.46 15.20 45.05
CA LEU A 571 -5.50 15.48 44.04
C LEU A 571 -6.83 15.90 44.69
N LEU A 572 -7.30 15.17 45.69
CA LEU A 572 -8.53 15.52 46.42
C LEU A 572 -8.37 16.86 47.16
N ALA A 573 -7.23 17.07 47.83
CA ALA A 573 -6.95 18.31 48.55
C ALA A 573 -6.74 19.54 47.65
N LEU A 574 -6.41 19.33 46.37
CA LEU A 574 -6.32 20.34 45.31
C LEU A 574 -7.62 20.48 44.49
N THR A 575 -8.68 19.74 44.83
CA THR A 575 -9.99 19.85 44.17
C THR A 575 -10.88 20.82 44.95
N PRO A 576 -11.23 21.99 44.38
CA PRO A 576 -12.00 23.01 45.11
C PRO A 576 -13.33 22.49 45.66
N GLY A 577 -13.64 22.83 46.91
CA GLY A 577 -14.92 22.51 47.54
C GLY A 577 -15.12 21.04 47.95
N GLY A 578 -14.07 20.21 47.91
CA GLY A 578 -14.11 18.82 48.41
C GLY A 578 -14.96 17.85 47.60
N GLY A 579 -15.33 18.22 46.37
CA GLY A 579 -16.06 17.35 45.44
C GLY A 579 -15.17 16.31 44.74
N SER A 580 -15.78 15.44 43.93
CA SER A 580 -15.04 14.50 43.08
C SER A 580 -14.25 15.25 41.99
N PRO A 581 -12.96 14.95 41.76
CA PRO A 581 -12.14 15.61 40.75
C PRO A 581 -12.66 15.32 39.33
N VAL A 582 -12.97 16.37 38.59
CA VAL A 582 -13.28 16.30 37.15
C VAL A 582 -11.97 16.41 36.37
N ILE A 583 -11.50 15.30 35.80
CA ILE A 583 -10.22 15.24 35.09
C ILE A 583 -10.46 15.18 33.57
N SER A 584 -10.12 16.26 32.87
CA SER A 584 -10.21 16.35 31.41
C SER A 584 -9.10 15.55 30.75
N THR A 585 -9.46 14.57 29.92
CA THR A 585 -8.49 13.79 29.14
C THR A 585 -8.19 14.48 27.81
N VAL A 586 -6.93 14.80 27.56
CA VAL A 586 -6.43 15.63 26.45
C VAL A 586 -5.26 14.94 25.73
N SER A 587 -4.83 15.40 24.56
CA SER A 587 -3.66 14.80 23.88
C SER A 587 -2.38 14.87 24.71
N SER A 588 -1.59 13.79 24.64
CA SER A 588 -0.24 13.73 25.21
C SER A 588 0.67 14.82 24.65
N GLY A 589 0.60 15.08 23.35
CA GLY A 589 1.32 16.17 22.68
C GLY A 589 0.97 17.56 23.21
N PHE A 590 -0.26 17.78 23.70
CA PHE A 590 -0.64 19.04 24.34
C PHE A 590 -0.01 19.14 25.73
N VAL A 591 -0.11 18.09 26.56
CA VAL A 591 0.55 18.03 27.88
C VAL A 591 2.07 18.25 27.76
N ALA A 592 2.70 17.62 26.76
CA ALA A 592 4.14 17.73 26.51
C ALA A 592 4.58 19.10 25.94
N ALA A 593 3.67 19.84 25.30
CA ALA A 593 3.94 21.16 24.75
C ALA A 593 3.74 22.31 25.75
N LEU A 594 3.20 22.03 26.95
CA LEU A 594 3.04 23.01 28.01
C LEU A 594 4.25 23.00 28.98
N PRO A 595 4.68 24.19 29.48
CA PRO A 595 5.69 24.27 30.54
C PRO A 595 5.32 23.43 31.76
N GLN A 596 6.28 22.63 32.23
CA GLN A 596 6.12 21.78 33.41
C GLN A 596 6.58 22.53 34.66
N GLY A 597 5.66 22.73 35.60
CA GLY A 597 5.91 23.38 36.88
C GLY A 597 6.33 22.40 37.97
N VAL A 598 6.38 22.91 39.20
CA VAL A 598 6.73 22.11 40.39
C VAL A 598 5.67 21.02 40.65
N VAL A 599 6.10 19.86 41.17
CA VAL A 599 5.17 18.80 41.59
C VAL A 599 4.25 19.33 42.69
N ALA A 600 2.94 19.30 42.46
CA ALA A 600 1.95 19.77 43.42
C ALA A 600 1.83 18.76 44.58
N LEU A 601 2.35 19.16 45.73
CA LEU A 601 2.29 18.43 47.00
C LEU A 601 0.94 18.65 47.70
N TYR A 602 0.66 17.87 48.75
CA TYR A 602 -0.55 17.99 49.55
C TYR A 602 -0.62 19.37 50.26
N PRO A 603 -1.62 20.23 49.99
CA PRO A 603 -1.82 21.51 50.67
C PRO A 603 -2.01 21.34 52.18
N GLY A 604 -1.27 22.09 52.98
CA GLY A 604 -1.32 21.99 54.44
C GLY A 604 -0.52 20.83 55.03
N ALA A 605 0.30 20.10 54.23
CA ALA A 605 1.22 19.11 54.77
C ALA A 605 2.46 19.76 55.40
N LEU A 606 2.95 19.16 56.48
CA LEU A 606 4.23 19.46 57.12
C LEU A 606 5.31 18.60 56.47
N VAL A 607 6.20 19.22 55.72
CA VAL A 607 7.14 18.52 54.83
C VAL A 607 8.57 18.89 55.15
N ARG A 608 9.45 17.87 55.15
CA ARG A 608 10.90 18.05 55.15
C ARG A 608 11.57 17.14 54.12
N SER A 609 12.86 17.38 53.89
CA SER A 609 13.70 16.46 53.12
C SER A 609 14.49 15.53 54.03
N ALA A 610 15.09 14.46 53.48
CA ALA A 610 15.94 13.57 54.27
C ALA A 610 17.24 14.25 54.75
N ASN A 611 17.70 15.28 54.04
CA ASN A 611 18.99 15.95 54.25
C ASN A 611 18.87 17.29 55.01
N ASP A 612 17.65 17.73 55.33
CA ASP A 612 17.38 18.97 56.05
C ASP A 612 16.37 18.68 57.16
N ALA A 613 16.72 19.01 58.40
CA ALA A 613 15.86 18.82 59.56
C ALA A 613 14.70 19.82 59.61
N THR A 614 14.81 20.94 58.89
CA THR A 614 13.81 22.00 58.83
C THR A 614 12.50 21.48 58.22
N VAL A 615 11.39 21.76 58.90
CA VAL A 615 10.04 21.38 58.46
C VAL A 615 9.32 22.64 57.99
N TYR A 616 8.62 22.53 56.88
CA TYR A 616 7.84 23.62 56.28
C TYR A 616 6.38 23.20 56.11
N LEU A 617 5.45 24.13 56.28
CA LEU A 617 4.08 23.96 55.82
C LEU A 617 4.06 24.17 54.30
N ILE A 618 3.51 23.22 53.54
CA ILE A 618 3.24 23.40 52.12
C ILE A 618 1.99 24.26 51.97
N ASN A 619 2.18 25.50 51.50
CA ASN A 619 1.10 26.43 51.21
C ASN A 619 0.56 26.15 49.80
N GLY A 620 -0.15 25.02 49.70
CA GLY A 620 -0.78 24.47 48.50
C GLY A 620 0.14 24.41 47.28
N VAL A 621 -0.01 25.37 46.38
CA VAL A 621 0.80 25.47 45.15
C VAL A 621 1.58 26.79 45.05
N THR A 622 1.69 27.55 46.14
CA THR A 622 2.34 28.86 46.13
C THR A 622 3.77 28.85 46.68
N ASN A 623 3.96 28.42 47.92
CA ASN A 623 5.25 28.49 48.63
C ASN A 623 5.35 27.43 49.76
N ARG A 624 6.52 27.36 50.39
CA ARG A 624 6.75 26.61 51.63
C ARG A 624 6.99 27.61 52.77
N ILE A 625 6.29 27.44 53.90
CA ILE A 625 6.33 28.38 55.03
C ILE A 625 7.09 27.74 56.19
N PRO A 626 8.19 28.35 56.69
CA PRO A 626 8.91 27.88 57.87
C PRO A 626 8.09 28.16 59.14
N PHE A 627 8.30 27.37 60.21
CA PHE A 627 7.69 27.61 61.51
C PHE A 627 8.63 27.23 62.65
N SER A 628 8.50 27.89 63.80
CA SER A 628 9.40 27.72 64.96
C SER A 628 8.97 26.63 65.94
N SER A 629 7.69 26.23 65.92
CA SER A 629 7.13 25.16 66.74
C SER A 629 6.01 24.45 65.99
N PHE A 630 5.86 23.14 66.19
CA PHE A 630 4.75 22.35 65.67
C PHE A 630 3.40 22.78 66.24
N ASP A 631 3.35 23.46 67.39
CA ASP A 631 2.11 24.01 67.96
C ASP A 631 1.36 24.89 66.95
N ILE A 632 2.08 25.70 66.19
CA ILE A 632 1.50 26.70 65.27
C ILE A 632 0.69 26.03 64.15
N PRO A 633 1.27 25.13 63.31
CA PRO A 633 0.48 24.40 62.32
C PRO A 633 -0.54 23.44 62.95
N ASN A 634 -0.23 22.80 64.09
CA ASN A 634 -1.14 21.86 64.73
C ASN A 634 -2.42 22.54 65.26
N GLU A 635 -2.31 23.73 65.83
CA GLU A 635 -3.45 24.56 66.26
C GLU A 635 -4.26 25.09 65.07
N ALA A 636 -3.63 25.24 63.90
CA ALA A 636 -4.30 25.52 62.63
C ALA A 636 -4.87 24.24 61.96
N GLY A 637 -4.78 23.08 62.60
CA GLY A 637 -5.31 21.80 62.09
C GLY A 637 -4.34 21.01 61.19
N PHE A 638 -3.22 21.58 60.78
CA PHE A 638 -2.25 20.96 59.87
C PHE A 638 -1.35 19.96 60.59
N LYS A 639 -1.71 18.67 60.50
CA LYS A 639 -1.04 17.56 61.22
C LYS A 639 -0.43 16.50 60.30
N THR A 640 -0.71 16.55 59.00
CA THR A 640 -0.20 15.59 58.00
C THR A 640 1.30 15.79 57.78
N PHE A 641 2.12 14.79 58.10
CA PHE A 641 3.57 14.86 57.91
C PHE A 641 4.05 14.02 56.72
N ALA A 642 4.97 14.53 55.91
CA ALA A 642 5.55 13.79 54.78
C ALA A 642 7.05 14.07 54.55
N PHE A 643 7.71 13.13 53.89
CA PHE A 643 9.08 13.28 53.39
C PHE A 643 9.08 13.41 51.87
N VAL A 644 9.84 14.35 51.34
CA VAL A 644 10.06 14.52 49.88
C VAL A 644 11.55 14.71 49.58
N SER A 645 11.94 14.67 48.30
CA SER A 645 13.33 14.96 47.92
C SER A 645 13.69 16.43 48.17
N SER A 646 14.97 16.71 48.42
CA SER A 646 15.45 18.07 48.69
C SER A 646 15.17 19.01 47.52
N GLU A 647 15.25 18.52 46.28
CA GLU A 647 14.99 19.26 45.05
C GLU A 647 13.51 19.63 44.93
N ARG A 648 12.61 18.69 45.22
CA ARG A 648 11.16 18.92 45.15
C ARG A 648 10.69 19.93 46.19
N LEU A 649 11.25 19.88 47.40
CA LEU A 649 11.00 20.88 48.44
C LEU A 649 11.61 22.24 48.07
N ALA A 650 12.85 22.24 47.56
CA ALA A 650 13.56 23.45 47.14
C ALA A 650 12.81 24.24 46.06
N ALA A 651 12.13 23.54 45.15
CA ALA A 651 11.39 24.12 44.03
C ALA A 651 10.18 24.98 44.46
N TYR A 652 9.57 24.73 45.61
CA TYR A 652 8.58 25.63 46.20
C TYR A 652 9.28 26.88 46.75
N PRO A 653 8.93 28.11 46.34
CA PRO A 653 9.49 29.33 46.91
C PRO A 653 9.42 29.34 48.45
N LEU A 654 10.45 29.86 49.12
CA LEU A 654 10.43 30.01 50.58
C LEU A 654 9.66 31.29 50.96
N ALA A 655 8.71 31.19 51.88
CA ALA A 655 8.03 32.36 52.42
C ALA A 655 9.01 33.21 53.27
N PRO A 656 8.93 34.55 53.22
CA PRO A 656 9.92 35.44 53.86
C PRO A 656 9.80 35.52 55.40
N GLU A 657 8.68 35.05 55.96
CA GLU A 657 8.35 35.14 57.38
C GLU A 657 7.89 33.76 57.88
N ASN A 658 8.09 33.50 59.17
CA ASN A 658 7.60 32.28 59.80
C ASN A 658 6.06 32.30 59.92
N MET A 659 5.45 31.11 59.91
CA MET A 659 4.05 30.92 60.27
C MET A 659 3.80 31.40 61.71
N SER A 660 2.65 32.03 61.93
CA SER A 660 2.17 32.50 63.22
C SER A 660 0.77 31.96 63.53
N PHE A 661 0.28 32.13 64.76
CA PHE A 661 -1.09 31.78 65.14
C PHE A 661 -2.15 32.66 64.45
N GLY A 662 -1.79 33.82 63.88
CA GLY A 662 -2.66 34.61 63.02
C GLY A 662 -2.58 34.12 61.56
N ILE A 663 -3.72 33.81 60.95
CA ILE A 663 -3.83 33.28 59.59
C ILE A 663 -4.76 34.16 58.75
N THR A 664 -4.38 34.49 57.52
CA THR A 664 -5.27 35.11 56.52
C THR A 664 -5.69 34.08 55.48
N CYS A 665 -6.99 33.94 55.28
CA CYS A 665 -7.61 33.07 54.27
C CYS A 665 -8.72 33.85 53.55
N ASP A 666 -8.71 33.87 52.22
CA ASP A 666 -9.69 34.63 51.40
C ASP A 666 -9.90 36.08 51.89
N SER A 667 -8.78 36.79 52.13
CA SER A 667 -8.72 38.15 52.71
C SER A 667 -9.34 38.34 54.10
N LYS A 668 -9.77 37.26 54.77
CA LYS A 668 -10.30 37.29 56.14
C LYS A 668 -9.24 36.80 57.12
N ASN A 669 -9.23 37.38 58.32
CA ASN A 669 -8.27 37.07 59.37
C ASN A 669 -8.87 36.12 60.41
N TYR A 670 -8.06 35.16 60.84
CA TYR A 670 -8.40 34.08 61.76
C TYR A 670 -7.29 33.91 62.79
N VAL A 671 -7.64 33.33 63.94
CA VAL A 671 -6.64 32.77 64.85
C VAL A 671 -6.71 31.24 64.89
N ALA A 672 -5.56 30.61 64.81
CA ALA A 672 -5.37 29.17 64.90
C ALA A 672 -5.35 28.73 66.36
N ALA A 673 -6.34 27.93 66.76
CA ALA A 673 -6.46 27.39 68.12
C ALA A 673 -7.23 26.06 68.11
N GLY A 674 -6.87 25.13 68.98
CA GLY A 674 -7.58 23.86 69.16
C GLY A 674 -7.63 22.93 67.93
N GLY A 675 -6.86 23.21 66.88
CA GLY A 675 -6.90 22.51 65.59
C GLY A 675 -7.91 23.09 64.59
N SER A 676 -8.30 24.36 64.73
CA SER A 676 -9.23 25.05 63.83
C SER A 676 -8.86 26.53 63.66
N LEU A 677 -9.31 27.13 62.56
CA LEU A 677 -9.25 28.57 62.34
C LEU A 677 -10.51 29.25 62.86
N HIS A 678 -10.36 30.15 63.82
CA HIS A 678 -11.44 30.89 64.45
C HIS A 678 -11.56 32.29 63.84
N PRO A 679 -12.69 32.64 63.17
CA PRO A 679 -12.87 33.95 62.56
C PRO A 679 -12.70 35.11 63.54
N LEU A 680 -11.99 36.17 63.12
CA LEU A 680 -11.95 37.44 63.83
C LEU A 680 -13.01 38.38 63.25
N THR A 681 -13.95 38.83 64.08
CA THR A 681 -14.82 39.97 63.75
C THR A 681 -14.06 41.29 63.87
N GLU A 682 -14.57 42.37 63.27
CA GLU A 682 -13.93 43.70 63.31
C GLU A 682 -13.68 44.19 64.76
N GLU A 683 -14.59 43.88 65.69
CA GLU A 683 -14.46 44.22 67.12
C GLU A 683 -13.37 43.39 67.83
N ILE A 684 -13.21 42.11 67.46
CA ILE A 684 -12.31 41.17 68.14
C ILE A 684 -10.89 41.20 67.54
N ALA A 685 -10.73 41.53 66.27
CA ALA A 685 -9.44 41.54 65.59
C ALA A 685 -8.33 42.35 66.31
N PRO A 686 -8.58 43.56 66.85
CA PRO A 686 -7.57 44.32 67.59
C PRO A 686 -7.07 43.65 68.88
N LEU A 687 -7.81 42.67 69.41
CA LEU A 687 -7.45 41.94 70.64
C LEU A 687 -6.40 40.85 70.40
N TYR A 688 -6.15 40.47 69.14
CA TYR A 688 -5.23 39.42 68.72
C TYR A 688 -4.09 39.98 67.84
N PRO A 689 -3.05 40.61 68.42
CA PRO A 689 -1.99 41.33 67.70
C PRO A 689 -0.93 40.41 67.06
N PHE A 690 -1.36 39.34 66.39
CA PHE A 690 -0.46 38.45 65.65
C PHE A 690 -0.05 39.04 64.30
N LYS A 691 1.15 38.69 63.81
CA LYS A 691 1.44 38.79 62.37
C LYS A 691 0.59 37.77 61.63
N PHE A 692 -0.19 38.18 60.63
CA PHE A 692 -1.02 37.23 59.89
C PHE A 692 -0.25 36.58 58.73
N THR A 693 -0.18 35.25 58.75
CA THR A 693 0.39 34.46 57.65
C THR A 693 -0.69 34.20 56.60
N ALA A 694 -0.49 34.70 55.38
CA ALA A 694 -1.40 34.46 54.27
C ALA A 694 -1.25 33.03 53.73
N LEU A 695 -2.34 32.27 53.77
CA LEU A 695 -2.43 30.95 53.17
C LEU A 695 -3.15 31.01 51.82
N ASP A 696 -2.81 30.09 50.92
CA ASP A 696 -3.48 29.92 49.64
C ASP A 696 -4.83 29.21 49.80
N ASN A 697 -5.70 29.36 48.80
CA ASN A 697 -7.08 28.87 48.89
C ASN A 697 -7.15 27.35 49.11
N PHE A 698 -6.18 26.58 48.61
CA PHE A 698 -6.11 25.13 48.85
C PHE A 698 -5.75 24.82 50.30
N SER A 699 -4.77 25.50 50.88
CA SER A 699 -4.38 25.31 52.28
C SER A 699 -5.49 25.73 53.24
N CYS A 700 -6.18 26.84 52.94
CA CYS A 700 -7.35 27.30 53.67
C CYS A 700 -8.54 26.33 53.62
N GLN A 701 -8.69 25.54 52.55
CA GLN A 701 -9.72 24.51 52.44
C GLN A 701 -9.34 23.20 53.17
N ASN A 702 -8.06 22.97 53.44
CA ASN A 702 -7.56 21.78 54.15
C ASN A 702 -7.44 22.01 55.68
N THR A 703 -8.25 22.91 56.24
CA THR A 703 -8.40 23.14 57.68
C THR A 703 -9.86 23.37 58.06
N THR A 704 -10.19 23.23 59.34
CA THR A 704 -11.55 23.40 59.87
C THR A 704 -11.78 24.84 60.32
N ILE A 705 -12.89 25.44 59.90
CA ILE A 705 -13.32 26.74 60.44
C ILE A 705 -14.15 26.50 61.70
N GLY A 706 -13.67 27.02 62.83
CA GLY A 706 -14.35 26.95 64.12
C GLY A 706 -15.36 28.08 64.33
N SER A 707 -15.93 28.16 65.55
CA SER A 707 -16.70 29.33 65.98
C SER A 707 -15.84 30.61 65.95
N PRO A 708 -16.41 31.82 65.85
CA PRO A 708 -15.65 33.05 66.00
C PRO A 708 -14.80 33.08 67.27
N ALA A 709 -13.63 33.72 67.20
CA ALA A 709 -12.80 33.93 68.38
C ALA A 709 -13.51 34.89 69.35
N THR A 710 -13.24 34.74 70.65
CA THR A 710 -13.86 35.58 71.69
C THR A 710 -12.82 36.49 72.33
N LYS A 711 -13.26 37.46 73.14
CA LYS A 711 -12.37 38.29 73.97
C LYS A 711 -11.77 37.53 75.18
N PHE A 712 -12.08 36.25 75.37
CA PHE A 712 -11.50 35.43 76.43
C PHE A 712 -10.75 34.23 75.85
N ILE A 713 -9.62 33.90 76.47
CA ILE A 713 -8.87 32.67 76.18
C ILE A 713 -8.71 31.84 77.45
N ARG A 714 -8.63 30.52 77.30
CA ARG A 714 -8.41 29.58 78.40
C ARG A 714 -7.32 28.57 78.06
N THR A 715 -6.35 28.40 78.96
CA THR A 715 -5.25 27.42 78.84
C THR A 715 -5.57 26.10 79.55
N PRO A 716 -4.86 24.99 79.24
CA PRO A 716 -5.20 23.65 79.77
C PRO A 716 -5.03 23.47 81.28
N ASP A 717 -4.24 24.34 81.93
CA ASP A 717 -4.12 24.46 83.38
C ASP A 717 -5.39 25.01 84.07
N GLY A 718 -6.34 25.51 83.26
CA GLY A 718 -7.60 26.09 83.70
C GLY A 718 -7.60 27.62 83.77
N SER A 719 -6.46 28.28 83.61
CA SER A 719 -6.33 29.73 83.67
C SER A 719 -7.13 30.41 82.55
N ILE A 720 -7.93 31.42 82.92
CA ILE A 720 -8.72 32.24 81.99
C ILE A 720 -8.10 33.64 81.91
N TYR A 721 -8.02 34.18 80.69
CA TYR A 721 -7.55 35.54 80.44
C TYR A 721 -8.58 36.33 79.64
N LEU A 722 -8.81 37.58 80.02
CA LEU A 722 -9.43 38.60 79.17
C LEU A 722 -8.37 39.15 78.22
N LEU A 723 -8.73 39.34 76.96
CA LEU A 723 -7.95 40.10 75.99
C LEU A 723 -8.46 41.54 75.96
N ASP A 724 -7.59 42.50 76.26
CA ASP A 724 -7.88 43.93 76.22
C ASP A 724 -6.67 44.70 75.69
N ALA A 725 -6.90 45.61 74.74
CA ALA A 725 -5.86 46.40 74.05
C ALA A 725 -4.65 45.56 73.54
N GLY A 726 -4.92 44.35 73.03
CA GLY A 726 -3.89 43.42 72.55
C GLY A 726 -3.06 42.74 73.65
N GLN A 727 -3.46 42.85 74.92
CA GLN A 727 -2.81 42.19 76.06
C GLN A 727 -3.72 41.13 76.67
N LYS A 728 -3.14 40.01 77.13
CA LYS A 728 -3.86 39.06 78.00
C LYS A 728 -3.79 39.53 79.46
N ARG A 729 -4.92 39.46 80.17
CA ARG A 729 -5.08 39.85 81.57
C ARG A 729 -5.71 38.71 82.35
N VAL A 730 -5.08 38.29 83.45
CA VAL A 730 -5.55 37.14 84.25
C VAL A 730 -6.93 37.43 84.84
N VAL A 731 -7.88 36.51 84.68
CA VAL A 731 -9.18 36.53 85.35
C VAL A 731 -9.10 35.64 86.58
N ASN A 732 -9.07 36.24 87.77
CA ASN A 732 -8.72 35.56 89.02
C ASN A 732 -9.84 34.72 89.66
N SER A 733 -11.08 34.80 89.15
CA SER A 733 -12.23 34.08 89.70
C SER A 733 -13.36 33.94 88.68
N MET A 734 -14.21 32.92 88.84
CA MET A 734 -15.40 32.74 88.00
C MET A 734 -16.45 33.86 88.18
N ALA A 735 -16.50 34.50 89.36
CA ALA A 735 -17.31 35.68 89.58
C ALA A 735 -16.84 36.85 88.69
N ARG A 736 -15.51 37.13 88.70
CA ARG A 736 -14.91 38.14 87.83
C ARG A 736 -15.08 37.82 86.34
N PHE A 737 -15.01 36.56 85.96
CA PHE A 737 -15.30 36.11 84.59
C PHE A 737 -16.74 36.45 84.17
N ALA A 738 -17.72 36.22 85.05
CA ALA A 738 -19.12 36.57 84.79
C ALA A 738 -19.31 38.10 84.65
N GLU A 739 -18.74 38.89 85.57
CA GLU A 739 -18.77 40.37 85.51
C GLU A 739 -18.23 40.94 84.20
N LEU A 740 -17.13 40.38 83.69
CA LEU A 740 -16.48 40.83 82.45
C LEU A 740 -17.26 40.40 81.17
N GLY A 741 -18.41 39.75 81.31
CA GLY A 741 -19.24 39.29 80.20
C GLY A 741 -18.87 37.89 79.68
N GLY A 742 -18.45 36.98 80.58
CA GLY A 742 -18.06 35.60 80.26
C GLY A 742 -19.14 34.72 79.63
N SER A 743 -20.38 35.22 79.47
CA SER A 743 -21.44 34.54 78.72
C SER A 743 -21.12 34.32 77.24
N VAL A 744 -20.16 35.07 76.67
CA VAL A 744 -19.63 34.83 75.31
C VAL A 744 -18.72 33.59 75.22
N GLY A 745 -18.40 32.95 76.36
CA GLY A 745 -17.48 31.83 76.43
C GLY A 745 -16.01 32.23 76.37
N TRP A 746 -15.15 31.26 76.05
CA TRP A 746 -13.71 31.45 75.85
C TRP A 746 -13.23 30.61 74.66
N LEU A 747 -12.15 31.04 74.02
CA LEU A 747 -11.39 30.20 73.10
C LEU A 747 -10.41 29.33 73.90
N SER A 748 -10.39 28.02 73.69
CA SER A 748 -9.42 27.13 74.34
C SER A 748 -8.12 27.14 73.52
N VAL A 749 -6.98 27.46 74.16
CA VAL A 749 -5.70 27.72 73.47
C VAL A 749 -4.54 27.03 74.19
N LEU A 750 -3.47 26.71 73.46
CA LEU A 750 -2.23 26.22 74.07
C LEU A 750 -1.49 27.28 74.91
N PRO A 751 -0.65 26.87 75.88
CA PRO A 751 0.21 27.80 76.62
C PRO A 751 1.16 28.61 75.72
N SER A 752 1.57 28.07 74.57
CA SER A 752 2.41 28.77 73.57
C SER A 752 1.64 29.87 72.83
N PHE A 753 0.37 29.64 72.47
CA PHE A 753 -0.53 30.67 71.95
C PHE A 753 -0.71 31.79 72.97
N ALA A 754 -1.07 31.46 74.20
CA ALA A 754 -1.22 32.45 75.26
C ALA A 754 0.12 33.15 75.56
N GLY A 755 1.24 32.44 75.50
CA GLY A 755 2.60 32.97 75.69
C GLY A 755 3.02 34.00 74.63
N ALA A 756 2.48 33.90 73.42
CA ALA A 756 2.73 34.86 72.34
C ALA A 756 1.97 36.21 72.50
N LEU A 757 1.05 36.31 73.47
CA LEU A 757 0.33 37.55 73.79
C LEU A 757 1.00 38.29 74.97
N PRO A 758 1.25 39.61 74.86
CA PRO A 758 1.77 40.42 75.96
C PRO A 758 0.90 40.31 77.22
N THR A 759 1.52 40.25 78.39
CA THR A 759 0.78 40.14 79.67
C THR A 759 0.55 41.52 80.26
N GLY A 760 -0.72 41.88 80.49
CA GLY A 760 -1.14 43.08 81.18
C GLY A 760 -1.41 42.86 82.68
N PRO A 761 -1.96 43.86 83.39
CA PRO A 761 -2.43 43.69 84.77
C PRO A 761 -3.57 42.67 84.88
N VAL A 762 -3.95 42.28 86.11
CA VAL A 762 -5.13 41.43 86.37
C VAL A 762 -6.41 42.14 85.89
N ALA A 763 -7.37 41.37 85.36
CA ALA A 763 -8.57 41.86 84.66
C ALA A 763 -9.70 42.34 85.59
#